data_AF-A0A559QRI4-F1
#
_entry.id   AF-A0A559QRI4-F1
#
_cell.length_a   1.000
_cell.length_b   1.000
_cell.length_c   1.000
_cell.angle_alpha   90.00
_cell.angle_beta   90.00
_cell.angle_gamma   90.00
#
_symmetry.space_group_name_H-M   'P 1'
#
loop_
_entity.id
_entity.type
_entity.pdbx_description
1 polymer ?
#
loop_
_entity_poly.entity_id
_entity_poly.type
_entity_poly.pdbx_seq_one_letter_code
_entity_poly.pdbx_strand_id
1 'polypeptide(L)'
;MKKLGVALVSSLFCLSAHADLMITAVYDGPITGGLPKGIELYAFNDIADLSIYGVGSANNGGGTDGEEFTFPAVSLTAGSYIYVATEAVEFGNFFGFAPDYTSSSMSINGDDAIELFRNGELFDLFGDQSTDGTGTPWEYMDGWAYRNSGTSPTPVFNLSDWSFSGPNALDGESQNNIDTLIPVGSFGGACGDCNPTPTPTPTPTPIASVLISSIQGTPDTQQTNMYGETDVSPLIGETVVVEAVVVGDFQDNDGDNSRNLDGFYLQEESSDEDGDPLSSEGIFVYDPATLVDVNVGDLVKVTATVDQYFGETQLSDVSAIEIISSDQLNAVTPAQISLLSNTAVSISGADNYQADLEAYEGMLVSLAESVQITEQYHLDRFNEIRVTAGERPAQFTQLNSPDALLYDLWMRDIAARTVVYDDGLNVQNALIDNLDGFAPYIEDTAPRMGDTAQQLTGVLDYKWAGNASSQSTWRIRSHIDGTNTFKPSNPRPLSAPEITGNLKVTSFNVLNLFTTLDNGGSTALGHDPRGADNAFELERQLQKTVNAIIELDADVLGLVELENEFDSVNDGSTAVEALVNAVNSQLGSDVYAYVYPGDQFVGSDAIAVGVIYKTNAVAPAANSYPAILDDSVAATLPEFAGRDFDTDPLFNGEATNRASLAVSFEHLGTGDTFTIAVNHFKSKGQSGLEDTASTNFDRQNGAGFWNQRRLEAAQALTAWLATAPTGISDDDIFVVGDLNSYVAEDPVQYLLANGFNNVENADAYSFVFDGQVGTLDYVLLSDSLMEKLTNAEIWHVNSDEADALDYNTDFGRSTAYFNATTATRNSDHDPLLVGLMMEIHVDTLPELIDLYNELLADGSISGTGKFPIVQAVRAAHFEKLLARSERFFEKQQTALGCIFLLFADKYSDGENWPKDLITGEKTALLNQQILTVSDAMGCNG
;
A
#
# COMPACT_ATOMS: atom_id res chain seq x y z
N MET A 1 86.46 -24.62 39.55
CA MET A 1 86.29 -23.17 39.79
C MET A 1 84.98 -22.75 39.16
N LYS A 2 83.93 -22.59 39.98
CA LYS A 2 83.22 -21.33 40.27
C LYS A 2 82.31 -20.78 39.14
N LYS A 3 81.00 -20.85 39.44
CA LYS A 3 79.97 -19.79 39.34
C LYS A 3 79.40 -19.51 37.93
N LEU A 4 78.10 -19.33 37.70
CA LEU A 4 76.98 -18.82 38.51
C LEU A 4 75.66 -19.44 37.98
N GLY A 5 74.70 -19.75 38.86
CA GLY A 5 73.34 -20.14 38.48
C GLY A 5 72.39 -18.95 38.56
N VAL A 6 71.36 -18.95 37.71
CA VAL A 6 70.13 -18.17 37.88
C VAL A 6 68.97 -19.13 37.62
N ALA A 7 68.23 -19.43 38.69
CA ALA A 7 66.93 -20.06 38.63
C ALA A 7 65.89 -18.94 38.46
N LEU A 8 65.10 -18.97 37.40
CA LEU A 8 63.87 -18.18 37.33
C LEU A 8 62.78 -19.01 38.01
N VAL A 9 62.40 -18.57 39.22
CA VAL A 9 61.23 -19.07 39.93
C VAL A 9 60.03 -18.38 39.30
N SER A 10 59.22 -19.14 38.57
CA SER A 10 57.87 -18.78 38.19
C SER A 10 57.00 -18.74 39.44
N SER A 11 56.83 -17.54 40.00
CA SER A 11 55.81 -17.24 41.00
C SER A 11 54.44 -17.26 40.33
N LEU A 12 53.73 -18.38 40.52
CA LEU A 12 52.28 -18.46 40.38
C LEU A 12 51.68 -17.46 41.39
N PHE A 13 51.29 -16.27 40.94
CA PHE A 13 50.28 -15.50 41.65
C PHE A 13 48.94 -16.13 41.31
N CYS A 14 48.35 -16.82 42.29
CA CYS A 14 46.93 -17.07 42.30
C CYS A 14 46.26 -15.70 42.41
N LEU A 15 45.83 -15.12 41.29
CA LEU A 15 44.84 -14.05 41.30
C LEU A 15 43.54 -14.73 41.71
N SER A 16 43.12 -14.46 42.95
CA SER A 16 41.75 -14.67 43.37
C SER A 16 40.83 -14.01 42.35
N ALA A 17 39.95 -14.78 41.72
CA ALA A 17 38.84 -14.25 40.95
C ALA A 17 37.99 -13.43 41.92
N HIS A 18 38.19 -12.12 41.91
CA HIS A 18 37.30 -11.21 42.63
C HIS A 18 35.99 -11.17 41.86
N ALA A 19 34.90 -11.11 42.62
CA ALA A 19 33.61 -10.85 42.04
C ALA A 19 33.55 -9.37 41.66
N ASP A 20 32.93 -9.03 40.52
CA ASP A 20 33.04 -7.67 39.95
C ASP A 20 31.67 -7.01 39.65
N LEU A 21 30.59 -7.79 39.59
CA LEU A 21 29.20 -7.36 39.36
C LEU A 21 28.26 -8.07 40.36
N MET A 22 27.15 -7.45 40.78
CA MET A 22 26.15 -8.11 41.64
C MET A 22 24.75 -7.54 41.44
N ILE A 23 23.71 -8.30 41.78
CA ILE A 23 22.31 -7.85 41.74
C ILE A 23 22.03 -6.99 42.98
N THR A 24 21.65 -5.73 42.82
CA THR A 24 21.37 -4.82 43.94
C THR A 24 19.91 -4.46 44.11
N ALA A 25 19.09 -4.54 43.05
CA ALA A 25 17.64 -4.37 43.14
C ALA A 25 16.89 -5.36 42.26
N VAL A 26 15.67 -5.71 42.68
CA VAL A 26 14.65 -6.39 41.88
C VAL A 26 13.32 -5.69 42.15
N TYR A 27 12.54 -5.38 41.11
CA TYR A 27 11.28 -4.65 41.26
C TYR A 27 10.23 -5.11 40.24
N ASP A 28 8.97 -5.05 40.67
CA ASP A 28 7.75 -5.33 39.92
C ASP A 28 6.80 -4.15 40.16
N GLY A 29 6.54 -3.36 39.12
CA GLY A 29 5.90 -2.06 39.25
C GLY A 29 4.37 -2.13 39.32
N PRO A 30 3.69 -1.04 39.70
CA PRO A 30 2.27 -1.07 40.12
C PRO A 30 1.25 -0.85 39.00
N ILE A 31 1.71 -0.65 37.76
CA ILE A 31 0.86 -0.36 36.60
C ILE A 31 0.24 -1.67 36.09
N THR A 32 -0.85 -1.60 35.33
CA THR A 32 -1.48 -2.79 34.74
C THR A 32 -0.45 -3.62 33.95
N GLY A 33 -0.29 -4.89 34.32
CA GLY A 33 0.75 -5.77 33.77
C GLY A 33 2.02 -5.84 34.63
N GLY A 34 2.11 -5.07 35.72
CA GLY A 34 3.21 -5.07 36.69
C GLY A 34 4.41 -4.20 36.30
N LEU A 35 4.23 -3.12 35.52
CA LEU A 35 5.33 -2.31 34.98
C LEU A 35 5.71 -1.12 35.89
N PRO A 36 7.00 -0.72 35.93
CA PRO A 36 8.14 -1.38 35.26
C PRO A 36 8.65 -2.62 36.01
N LYS A 37 9.20 -3.58 35.26
CA LYS A 37 9.83 -4.81 35.78
C LYS A 37 11.30 -4.82 35.46
N GLY A 38 12.13 -5.18 36.42
CA GLY A 38 13.56 -5.26 36.15
C GLY A 38 14.45 -5.40 37.38
N ILE A 39 15.74 -5.22 37.12
CA ILE A 39 16.80 -5.27 38.11
C ILE A 39 17.80 -4.14 37.96
N GLU A 40 18.47 -3.85 39.08
CA GLU A 40 19.69 -3.05 39.12
C GLU A 40 20.89 -3.96 39.39
N LEU A 41 21.98 -3.75 38.65
CA LEU A 41 23.28 -4.37 38.91
C LEU A 41 24.30 -3.31 39.28
N TYR A 42 25.22 -3.66 40.18
CA TYR A 42 26.30 -2.77 40.64
C TYR A 42 27.68 -3.37 40.37
N ALA A 43 28.54 -2.61 39.68
CA ALA A 43 29.93 -2.95 39.46
C ALA A 43 30.79 -2.46 40.62
N PHE A 44 31.39 -3.37 41.38
CA PHE A 44 32.22 -3.01 42.54
C PHE A 44 33.73 -3.14 42.31
N ASN A 45 34.11 -3.61 41.11
CA ASN A 45 35.44 -3.48 40.52
C ASN A 45 35.29 -3.13 39.03
N ASP A 46 36.36 -2.67 38.39
CA ASP A 46 36.38 -2.45 36.94
C ASP A 46 36.21 -3.78 36.19
N ILE A 47 35.31 -3.80 35.21
CA ILE A 47 35.03 -4.94 34.33
C ILE A 47 35.51 -4.54 32.94
N ALA A 48 36.51 -5.25 32.40
CA ALA A 48 37.06 -4.95 31.08
C ALA A 48 36.15 -5.38 29.93
N ASP A 49 35.31 -6.39 30.17
CA ASP A 49 34.43 -7.00 29.18
C ASP A 49 33.19 -7.55 29.91
N LEU A 50 32.06 -6.86 29.75
CA LEU A 50 30.80 -7.19 30.39
C LEU A 50 30.15 -8.43 29.78
N SER A 51 30.51 -8.86 28.56
CA SER A 51 29.91 -10.04 27.92
C SER A 51 30.30 -11.37 28.56
N ILE A 52 31.16 -11.34 29.59
CA ILE A 52 31.39 -12.49 30.44
C ILE A 52 30.25 -12.70 31.45
N TYR A 53 29.31 -11.75 31.55
CA TYR A 53 28.14 -11.80 32.41
C TYR A 53 26.85 -11.95 31.59
N GLY A 54 25.83 -12.50 32.24
CA GLY A 54 24.47 -12.54 31.72
C GLY A 54 23.46 -12.74 32.85
N VAL A 55 22.18 -12.54 32.57
CA VAL A 55 21.08 -12.68 33.54
C VAL A 55 20.01 -13.64 33.06
N GLY A 56 19.27 -14.21 34.00
CA GLY A 56 18.07 -15.00 33.75
C GLY A 56 17.10 -14.88 34.92
N SER A 57 15.87 -15.35 34.72
CA SER A 57 14.86 -15.47 35.75
C SER A 57 14.37 -16.92 35.83
N ALA A 58 14.10 -17.40 37.04
CA ALA A 58 13.51 -18.72 37.26
C ALA A 58 12.03 -18.53 37.58
N ASN A 59 11.18 -18.63 36.55
CA ASN A 59 9.79 -18.22 36.70
C ASN A 59 8.96 -19.23 37.50
N ASN A 60 8.15 -18.73 38.45
CA ASN A 60 7.18 -19.49 39.25
C ASN A 60 7.76 -20.77 39.90
N GLY A 61 9.04 -20.75 40.30
CA GLY A 61 9.69 -21.86 41.00
C GLY A 61 9.96 -23.11 40.16
N GLY A 62 10.04 -22.99 38.82
CA GLY A 62 10.28 -24.11 37.90
C GLY A 62 11.70 -24.71 37.93
N GLY A 63 12.65 -24.05 38.61
CA GLY A 63 14.09 -24.28 38.47
C GLY A 63 14.72 -23.21 37.56
N THR A 64 16.06 -23.18 37.52
CA THR A 64 16.82 -22.28 36.62
C THR A 64 16.51 -22.59 35.15
N ASP A 65 16.22 -21.54 34.37
CA ASP A 65 16.11 -21.60 32.90
C ASP A 65 17.45 -21.28 32.20
N GLY A 66 18.47 -20.92 32.99
CA GLY A 66 19.83 -20.63 32.53
C GLY A 66 20.06 -19.15 32.25
N GLU A 67 21.16 -18.86 31.55
CA GLU A 67 21.48 -17.50 31.10
C GLU A 67 20.59 -17.15 29.89
N GLU A 68 19.66 -16.22 30.07
CA GLU A 68 18.66 -15.83 29.05
C GLU A 68 19.06 -14.56 28.30
N PHE A 69 19.84 -13.69 28.94
CA PHE A 69 20.38 -12.46 28.36
C PHE A 69 21.89 -12.36 28.66
N THR A 70 22.71 -12.34 27.62
CA THR A 70 24.15 -12.09 27.73
C THR A 70 24.45 -10.63 27.43
N PHE A 71 25.23 -9.95 28.28
CA PHE A 71 25.59 -8.54 28.05
C PHE A 71 26.52 -8.38 26.83
N PRO A 72 26.55 -7.21 26.17
CA PRO A 72 27.50 -6.94 25.08
C PRO A 72 28.94 -6.77 25.60
N ALA A 73 29.91 -6.90 24.69
CA ALA A 73 31.33 -6.77 25.01
C ALA A 73 31.74 -5.30 25.18
N VAL A 74 31.44 -4.74 26.35
CA VAL A 74 31.76 -3.36 26.75
C VAL A 74 32.45 -3.33 28.11
N SER A 75 33.24 -2.29 28.40
CA SER A 75 33.86 -2.13 29.71
C SER A 75 32.94 -1.37 30.67
N LEU A 76 32.95 -1.73 31.96
CA LEU A 76 32.22 -1.04 33.03
C LEU A 76 33.18 -0.65 34.15
N THR A 77 33.09 0.59 34.66
CA THR A 77 33.96 1.07 35.75
C THR A 77 33.41 0.69 37.13
N ALA A 78 34.30 0.53 38.11
CA ALA A 78 33.90 0.36 39.50
C ALA A 78 33.07 1.56 39.99
N GLY A 79 31.94 1.29 40.64
CA GLY A 79 30.99 2.28 41.12
C GLY A 79 29.80 2.51 40.19
N SER A 80 29.78 1.92 39.00
CA SER A 80 28.67 2.04 38.05
C SER A 80 27.48 1.18 38.44
N TYR A 81 26.29 1.68 38.13
CA TYR A 81 25.03 0.93 38.14
C TYR A 81 24.59 0.71 36.70
N ILE A 82 23.99 -0.44 36.41
CA ILE A 82 23.32 -0.71 35.16
C ILE A 82 21.94 -1.32 35.43
N TYR A 83 20.97 -1.00 34.57
CA TYR A 83 19.56 -1.36 34.72
C TYR A 83 19.13 -2.28 33.57
N VAL A 84 18.49 -3.40 33.91
CA VAL A 84 17.88 -4.30 32.93
C VAL A 84 16.38 -4.34 33.20
N ALA A 85 15.56 -3.95 32.23
CA ALA A 85 14.10 -3.91 32.35
C ALA A 85 13.41 -4.74 31.27
N THR A 86 12.13 -5.07 31.45
CA THR A 86 11.35 -5.76 30.40
C THR A 86 11.03 -4.83 29.22
N GLU A 87 10.90 -3.53 29.49
CA GLU A 87 10.58 -2.48 28.53
C GLU A 87 11.16 -1.13 29.00
N ALA A 88 11.24 -0.14 28.11
CA ALA A 88 11.92 1.13 28.38
C ALA A 88 10.96 2.31 28.65
N VAL A 89 9.71 2.24 28.19
CA VAL A 89 8.75 3.35 28.21
C VAL A 89 8.21 3.58 29.61
N GLU A 90 7.60 2.57 30.22
CA GLU A 90 7.07 2.67 31.59
C GLU A 90 8.20 2.67 32.63
N PHE A 91 9.34 2.04 32.33
CA PHE A 91 10.57 2.23 33.10
C PHE A 91 10.99 3.70 33.13
N GLY A 92 11.07 4.33 31.96
CA GLY A 92 11.40 5.75 31.82
C GLY A 92 10.41 6.65 32.55
N ASN A 93 9.11 6.41 32.38
CA ASN A 93 8.05 7.15 33.08
C ASN A 93 8.15 7.05 34.60
N PHE A 94 8.46 5.85 35.12
CA PHE A 94 8.47 5.58 36.55
C PHE A 94 9.76 6.05 37.23
N PHE A 95 10.93 5.80 36.64
CA PHE A 95 12.24 6.13 37.23
C PHE A 95 12.80 7.49 36.80
N GLY A 96 12.32 8.07 35.69
CA GLY A 96 12.82 9.33 35.14
C GLY A 96 14.12 9.20 34.35
N PHE A 97 14.53 7.98 33.98
CA PHE A 97 15.67 7.67 33.11
C PHE A 97 15.44 6.33 32.40
N ALA A 98 16.07 6.09 31.25
CA ALA A 98 15.95 4.85 30.49
C ALA A 98 16.78 3.71 31.10
N PRO A 99 16.38 2.42 30.97
CA PRO A 99 17.21 1.32 31.39
C PRO A 99 18.39 1.16 30.41
N ASP A 100 19.56 0.70 30.89
CA ASP A 100 20.71 0.45 30.02
C ASP A 100 20.46 -0.70 29.03
N TYR A 101 19.60 -1.66 29.41
CA TYR A 101 19.23 -2.82 28.59
C TYR A 101 17.76 -3.17 28.77
N THR A 102 17.11 -3.62 27.69
CA THR A 102 15.80 -4.27 27.75
C THR A 102 15.91 -5.75 27.40
N SER A 103 15.18 -6.60 28.13
CA SER A 103 15.20 -8.05 27.91
C SER A 103 13.92 -8.71 28.42
N SER A 104 13.39 -9.65 27.63
CA SER A 104 12.25 -10.48 28.03
C SER A 104 12.55 -11.37 29.24
N SER A 105 13.83 -11.60 29.57
CA SER A 105 14.25 -12.29 30.80
C SER A 105 13.76 -11.58 32.08
N MET A 106 13.37 -10.31 31.99
CA MET A 106 12.78 -9.54 33.09
C MET A 106 11.24 -9.56 33.06
N SER A 107 10.61 -10.52 32.37
CA SER A 107 9.15 -10.74 32.38
C SER A 107 8.67 -11.41 33.69
N ILE A 108 9.12 -10.86 34.81
CA ILE A 108 8.85 -11.35 36.17
C ILE A 108 7.51 -10.83 36.70
N ASN A 109 6.92 -11.46 37.70
CA ASN A 109 5.60 -11.09 38.25
C ASN A 109 5.60 -10.87 39.77
N GLY A 110 6.78 -10.63 40.35
CA GLY A 110 6.91 -10.34 41.78
C GLY A 110 7.10 -11.54 42.69
N ASP A 111 7.19 -12.75 42.14
CA ASP A 111 7.48 -13.97 42.88
C ASP A 111 8.61 -14.84 42.28
N ASP A 112 9.29 -14.31 41.27
CA ASP A 112 10.35 -15.02 40.55
C ASP A 112 11.76 -14.75 41.10
N ALA A 113 12.62 -15.76 41.03
CA ALA A 113 14.04 -15.63 41.38
C ALA A 113 14.86 -15.05 40.21
N ILE A 114 15.87 -14.24 40.50
CA ILE A 114 16.78 -13.63 39.51
C ILE A 114 18.18 -14.20 39.63
N GLU A 115 18.75 -14.56 38.50
CA GLU A 115 20.03 -15.22 38.34
C GLU A 115 21.02 -14.32 37.60
N LEU A 116 22.22 -14.13 38.17
CA LEU A 116 23.35 -13.52 37.47
C LEU A 116 24.39 -14.59 37.21
N PHE A 117 24.84 -14.71 35.96
CA PHE A 117 25.84 -15.66 35.51
C PHE A 117 27.17 -14.96 35.23
N ARG A 118 28.26 -15.72 35.38
CA ARG A 118 29.60 -15.32 34.95
C ARG A 118 30.24 -16.49 34.21
N ASN A 119 30.58 -16.31 32.94
CA ASN A 119 31.04 -17.36 32.02
C ASN A 119 30.09 -18.57 32.00
N GLY A 120 28.77 -18.33 32.05
CA GLY A 120 27.74 -19.36 32.10
C GLY A 120 27.61 -20.12 33.43
N GLU A 121 28.35 -19.76 34.48
CA GLU A 121 28.18 -20.31 35.83
C GLU A 121 27.37 -19.35 36.70
N LEU A 122 26.38 -19.87 37.45
CA LEU A 122 25.60 -19.07 38.40
C LEU A 122 26.52 -18.40 39.42
N PHE A 123 26.39 -17.09 39.52
CA PHE A 123 27.35 -16.22 40.18
C PHE A 123 26.72 -15.41 41.32
N ASP A 124 25.49 -14.93 41.12
CA ASP A 124 24.71 -14.25 42.15
C ASP A 124 23.22 -14.63 42.01
N LEU A 125 22.49 -14.66 43.12
CA LEU A 125 21.11 -15.14 43.15
C LEU A 125 20.23 -14.31 44.11
N PHE A 126 19.08 -13.88 43.60
CA PHE A 126 17.95 -13.39 44.38
C PHE A 126 16.78 -14.39 44.28
N GLY A 127 16.13 -14.73 45.40
CA GLY A 127 15.05 -15.72 45.43
C GLY A 127 15.52 -17.19 45.40
N ASP A 128 14.57 -18.13 45.48
CA ASP A 128 14.85 -19.57 45.36
C ASP A 128 14.32 -20.09 44.02
N GLN A 129 15.22 -20.51 43.13
CA GLN A 129 14.91 -20.94 41.77
C GLN A 129 13.88 -22.08 41.71
N SER A 130 13.76 -22.90 42.76
CA SER A 130 12.86 -24.07 42.80
C SER A 130 11.58 -23.84 43.62
N THR A 131 11.31 -22.60 44.02
CA THR A 131 10.17 -22.24 44.87
C THR A 131 9.46 -21.04 44.26
N ASP A 132 8.15 -21.18 44.01
CA ASP A 132 7.27 -20.04 43.71
C ASP A 132 7.25 -19.10 44.94
N GLY A 133 7.63 -17.84 44.71
CA GLY A 133 7.80 -16.83 45.74
C GLY A 133 6.50 -16.34 46.37
N THR A 134 5.33 -16.66 45.82
CA THR A 134 4.03 -16.19 46.31
C THR A 134 3.81 -16.58 47.78
N GLY A 135 3.57 -15.60 48.65
CA GLY A 135 3.39 -15.78 50.09
C GLY A 135 4.66 -16.14 50.87
N THR A 136 5.84 -16.10 50.24
CA THR A 136 7.12 -16.30 50.90
C THR A 136 7.70 -14.98 51.43
N PRO A 137 8.71 -15.02 52.33
CA PRO A 137 9.32 -13.79 52.85
C PRO A 137 10.06 -12.91 51.83
N TRP A 138 10.25 -13.38 50.59
CA TRP A 138 10.97 -12.65 49.54
C TRP A 138 10.06 -12.23 48.38
N GLU A 139 8.75 -12.39 48.51
CA GLU A 139 7.73 -11.87 47.57
C GLU A 139 7.83 -10.34 47.43
N TYR A 140 7.77 -9.86 46.19
CA TYR A 140 7.92 -8.46 45.80
C TYR A 140 6.90 -8.02 44.72
N MET A 141 5.77 -8.72 44.58
CA MET A 141 4.64 -8.34 43.70
C MET A 141 4.20 -6.90 43.94
N ASP A 142 4.12 -6.10 42.87
CA ASP A 142 3.85 -4.65 42.94
C ASP A 142 4.72 -3.97 44.02
N GLY A 143 6.00 -4.34 44.07
CA GLY A 143 6.95 -4.10 45.16
C GLY A 143 8.41 -4.21 44.70
N TRP A 144 9.32 -4.28 45.68
CA TRP A 144 10.75 -4.38 45.41
C TRP A 144 11.53 -5.11 46.52
N ALA A 145 12.69 -5.63 46.13
CA ALA A 145 13.75 -6.08 47.03
C ALA A 145 15.06 -5.36 46.69
N TYR A 146 15.78 -4.92 47.73
CA TYR A 146 17.05 -4.21 47.58
C TYR A 146 18.11 -4.83 48.47
N ARG A 147 19.32 -5.01 47.93
CA ARG A 147 20.41 -5.66 48.63
C ARG A 147 20.96 -4.76 49.73
N ASN A 148 21.22 -5.33 50.91
CA ASN A 148 21.80 -4.62 52.04
C ASN A 148 23.28 -4.31 51.77
N SER A 149 23.70 -3.05 51.92
CA SER A 149 25.10 -2.63 51.78
C SER A 149 26.04 -3.44 52.68
N GLY A 150 27.20 -3.83 52.14
CA GLY A 150 28.20 -4.64 52.85
C GLY A 150 28.03 -6.16 52.70
N THR A 151 27.07 -6.61 51.90
CA THR A 151 26.93 -8.00 51.46
C THR A 151 27.72 -8.23 50.15
N SER A 152 27.85 -9.49 49.72
CA SER A 152 28.61 -9.88 48.51
C SER A 152 27.78 -10.79 47.63
N PRO A 153 28.04 -10.87 46.31
CA PRO A 153 27.33 -11.77 45.43
C PRO A 153 27.54 -13.23 45.84
N THR A 154 26.49 -14.03 45.76
CA THR A 154 26.51 -15.44 46.14
C THR A 154 25.52 -16.23 45.29
N PRO A 155 25.88 -17.42 44.78
CA PRO A 155 24.96 -18.29 44.03
C PRO A 155 23.94 -19.00 44.94
N VAL A 156 23.91 -18.65 46.23
CA VAL A 156 22.95 -19.18 47.21
C VAL A 156 22.22 -18.00 47.82
N PHE A 157 20.90 -17.97 47.63
CA PHE A 157 20.06 -16.92 48.17
C PHE A 157 20.00 -16.97 49.70
N ASN A 158 20.19 -15.81 50.31
CA ASN A 158 20.11 -15.61 51.74
C ASN A 158 19.23 -14.40 52.03
N LEU A 159 18.07 -14.67 52.63
CA LEU A 159 17.06 -13.66 52.93
C LEU A 159 17.61 -12.47 53.75
N SER A 160 18.61 -12.68 54.61
CA SER A 160 19.17 -11.60 55.44
C SER A 160 19.99 -10.57 54.66
N ASP A 161 20.36 -10.89 53.42
CA ASP A 161 21.19 -10.02 52.58
C ASP A 161 20.35 -8.95 51.87
N TRP A 162 19.03 -8.99 52.04
CA TRP A 162 18.07 -8.15 51.33
C TRP A 162 17.12 -7.43 52.29
N SER A 163 16.64 -6.28 51.85
CA SER A 163 15.52 -5.53 52.41
C SER A 163 14.37 -5.58 51.40
N PHE A 164 13.14 -5.64 51.89
CA PHE A 164 11.96 -5.84 51.07
C PHE A 164 10.91 -4.78 51.39
N SER A 165 10.20 -4.32 50.37
CA SER A 165 9.02 -3.47 50.55
C SER A 165 7.81 -4.26 51.09
N GLY A 166 7.75 -5.55 50.75
CA GLY A 166 6.54 -6.36 50.83
C GLY A 166 5.63 -6.16 49.59
N PRO A 167 4.65 -7.05 49.39
CA PRO A 167 3.77 -6.98 48.22
C PRO A 167 2.83 -5.77 48.26
N ASN A 168 2.49 -5.25 47.07
CA ASN A 168 1.62 -4.08 46.85
C ASN A 168 2.16 -2.77 47.45
N ALA A 169 3.47 -2.68 47.67
CA ALA A 169 4.09 -1.50 48.26
C ALA A 169 4.15 -0.31 47.29
N LEU A 170 4.03 -0.58 45.99
CA LEU A 170 4.00 0.42 44.93
C LEU A 170 2.56 0.76 44.49
N ASP A 171 1.52 0.12 45.05
CA ASP A 171 0.12 0.33 44.64
C ASP A 171 -0.30 1.81 44.65
N GLY A 172 -0.75 2.27 43.48
CA GLY A 172 -1.24 3.64 43.30
C GLY A 172 -0.14 4.67 43.03
N GLU A 173 1.11 4.24 42.90
CA GLU A 173 2.24 5.09 42.55
C GLU A 173 2.41 5.12 41.03
N SER A 174 2.73 6.30 40.49
CA SER A 174 2.95 6.50 39.04
C SER A 174 4.38 6.93 38.70
N GLN A 175 5.17 7.26 39.72
CA GLN A 175 6.56 7.68 39.62
C GLN A 175 7.30 7.30 40.91
N ASN A 176 8.61 7.08 40.84
CA ASN A 176 9.48 6.89 41.99
C ASN A 176 9.87 8.25 42.62
N ASN A 177 8.91 9.04 43.13
CA ASN A 177 9.14 10.41 43.60
C ASN A 177 9.06 10.64 45.14
N ILE A 178 9.86 11.62 45.59
CA ILE A 178 10.03 12.16 46.97
C ILE A 178 10.69 11.18 47.98
N ASP A 179 12.03 11.19 47.98
CA ASP A 179 12.95 10.49 48.91
C ASP A 179 12.88 8.94 48.90
N THR A 180 12.92 8.39 47.67
CA THR A 180 13.14 7.00 47.19
C THR A 180 12.18 5.93 47.71
N LEU A 181 11.15 5.63 46.90
CA LEU A 181 10.27 4.49 47.13
C LEU A 181 11.01 3.17 46.84
N ILE A 182 11.77 3.13 45.74
CA ILE A 182 12.78 2.09 45.44
C ILE A 182 14.17 2.72 45.56
N PRO A 183 15.08 2.20 46.40
CA PRO A 183 16.36 2.84 46.71
C PRO A 183 17.44 2.54 45.65
N VAL A 184 17.13 2.68 44.36
CA VAL A 184 18.08 2.53 43.26
C VAL A 184 19.27 3.50 43.40
N GLY A 185 20.45 3.08 42.94
CA GLY A 185 21.69 3.84 42.95
C GLY A 185 22.31 4.05 44.34
N SER A 186 21.81 3.38 45.38
CA SER A 186 22.20 3.61 46.77
C SER A 186 23.19 2.59 47.35
N PHE A 187 23.38 1.45 46.68
CA PHE A 187 24.23 0.36 47.14
C PHE A 187 25.73 0.75 47.15
N GLY A 188 26.32 0.90 48.34
CA GLY A 188 27.72 1.35 48.51
C GLY A 188 27.87 2.69 49.24
N GLY A 189 26.75 3.35 49.59
CA GLY A 189 26.73 4.61 50.33
C GLY A 189 26.78 4.48 51.85
N ALA A 190 27.97 4.30 52.44
CA ALA A 190 28.30 4.74 53.81
C ALA A 190 29.82 4.84 54.05
N CYS A 191 30.50 5.82 53.44
CA CYS A 191 31.76 6.29 54.00
C CYS A 191 31.47 7.31 55.11
N GLY A 192 31.40 6.83 56.35
CA GLY A 192 31.40 7.71 57.52
C GLY A 192 32.78 8.34 57.70
N ASP A 193 33.07 9.46 57.02
CA ASP A 193 33.81 10.65 57.52
C ASP A 193 34.14 11.69 56.41
N CYS A 194 33.19 12.02 55.51
CA CYS A 194 33.39 13.09 54.53
C CYS A 194 32.36 14.20 54.75
N ASN A 195 32.71 15.19 55.56
CA ASN A 195 31.98 16.45 55.66
C ASN A 195 32.61 17.45 54.68
N PRO A 196 32.03 17.75 53.50
CA PRO A 196 32.48 18.88 52.72
C PRO A 196 31.91 20.14 53.36
N THR A 197 32.81 21.03 53.77
CA THR A 197 32.49 22.42 54.07
C THR A 197 31.89 23.05 52.80
N PRO A 198 30.86 23.91 52.87
CA PRO A 198 30.25 24.49 51.68
C PRO A 198 31.31 25.28 50.90
N THR A 199 31.68 24.77 49.73
CA THR A 199 32.48 25.49 48.76
C THR A 199 31.49 26.34 47.95
N PRO A 200 31.76 27.64 47.73
CA PRO A 200 30.85 28.48 46.96
C PRO A 200 30.63 27.87 45.58
N THR A 201 29.36 27.81 45.16
CA THR A 201 28.93 27.49 43.79
C THR A 201 29.85 28.23 42.81
N PRO A 202 30.60 27.53 41.93
CA PRO A 202 31.28 28.20 40.86
C PRO A 202 30.21 28.91 40.04
N THR A 203 30.38 30.21 39.83
CA THR A 203 29.62 30.93 38.81
C THR A 203 29.77 30.14 37.50
N PRO A 204 28.67 29.80 36.79
CA PRO A 204 28.77 29.05 35.54
C PRO A 204 29.74 29.81 34.62
N THR A 205 30.73 29.09 34.11
CA THR A 205 31.54 29.60 33.01
C THR A 205 30.58 29.67 31.83
N PRO A 206 30.44 30.81 31.14
CA PRO A 206 29.56 30.89 29.98
C PRO A 206 29.99 29.81 28.97
N ILE A 207 29.09 28.88 28.67
CA ILE A 207 29.22 27.97 27.54
C ILE A 207 29.24 28.87 26.30
N ALA A 208 30.29 28.76 25.49
CA ALA A 208 30.37 29.52 24.24
C ALA A 208 29.30 29.00 23.28
N SER A 209 28.75 29.87 22.43
CA SER A 209 27.86 29.41 21.37
C SER A 209 28.61 28.48 20.42
N VAL A 210 27.93 27.41 20.00
CA VAL A 210 28.37 26.50 18.95
C VAL A 210 27.46 26.68 17.74
N LEU A 211 28.01 26.41 16.56
CA LEU A 211 27.25 26.38 15.32
C LEU A 211 26.44 25.08 15.23
N ILE A 212 25.25 25.14 14.65
CA ILE A 212 24.39 23.99 14.35
C ILE A 212 25.13 22.99 13.48
N SER A 213 25.91 23.43 12.49
CA SER A 213 26.72 22.53 11.65
C SER A 213 27.70 21.66 12.45
N SER A 214 28.18 22.16 13.59
CA SER A 214 29.06 21.39 14.48
C SER A 214 28.30 20.41 15.38
N ILE A 215 27.00 20.64 15.60
CA ILE A 215 26.10 19.70 16.29
C ILE A 215 25.69 18.60 15.31
N GLN A 216 25.28 18.95 14.09
CA GLN A 216 24.91 18.00 13.06
C GLN A 216 26.12 17.15 12.64
N GLY A 217 27.23 17.82 12.34
CA GLY A 217 28.44 17.19 11.84
C GLY A 217 28.38 16.90 10.34
N THR A 218 29.38 16.15 9.88
CA THR A 218 29.53 15.64 8.52
C THR A 218 29.70 14.11 8.58
N PRO A 219 29.65 13.38 7.46
CA PRO A 219 29.93 11.95 7.44
C PRO A 219 31.31 11.55 8.03
N ASP A 220 32.28 12.48 8.08
CA ASP A 220 33.59 12.25 8.69
C ASP A 220 33.61 12.43 10.22
N THR A 221 32.63 13.14 10.79
CA THR A 221 32.56 13.46 12.23
C THR A 221 31.40 12.80 12.96
N GLN A 222 30.33 12.45 12.25
CA GLN A 222 29.20 11.70 12.79
C GLN A 222 29.67 10.36 13.38
N GLN A 223 28.98 9.92 14.42
CA GLN A 223 29.27 8.71 15.16
C GLN A 223 28.35 7.57 14.73
N THR A 224 28.70 6.35 15.16
CA THR A 224 27.82 5.20 15.01
C THR A 224 27.27 4.81 16.38
N ASN A 225 25.96 4.65 16.52
CA ASN A 225 25.37 4.14 17.76
C ASN A 225 25.18 2.62 17.74
N MET A 226 24.67 2.08 18.84
CA MET A 226 24.44 0.65 19.03
C MET A 226 23.34 0.06 18.12
N TYR A 227 22.52 0.91 17.51
CA TYR A 227 21.46 0.52 16.57
C TYR A 227 21.96 0.46 15.12
N GLY A 228 23.22 0.82 14.88
CA GLY A 228 23.84 0.79 13.55
C GLY A 228 23.57 2.05 12.73
N GLU A 229 22.94 3.08 13.32
CA GLU A 229 22.82 4.41 12.73
C GLU A 229 24.20 5.04 12.64
N THR A 230 24.55 5.60 11.49
CA THR A 230 25.88 6.19 11.21
C THR A 230 25.91 7.70 11.27
N ASP A 231 24.74 8.32 11.38
CA ASP A 231 24.53 9.75 11.22
C ASP A 231 24.29 10.40 12.59
N VAL A 232 24.91 9.85 13.63
CA VAL A 232 24.73 10.29 15.02
C VAL A 232 25.58 11.53 15.28
N SER A 233 24.99 12.57 15.88
CA SER A 233 25.69 13.80 16.21
C SER A 233 27.06 13.57 16.91
N PRO A 234 28.14 14.27 16.50
CA PRO A 234 29.40 14.28 17.23
C PRO A 234 29.30 14.82 18.67
N LEU A 235 28.24 15.57 18.99
CA LEU A 235 28.04 16.23 20.27
C LEU A 235 26.90 15.60 21.10
N ILE A 236 26.45 14.40 20.75
CA ILE A 236 25.36 13.69 21.45
C ILE A 236 25.58 13.66 22.97
N GLY A 237 24.55 14.07 23.73
CA GLY A 237 24.55 14.15 25.19
C GLY A 237 25.24 15.38 25.79
N GLU A 238 25.88 16.24 24.98
CA GLU A 238 26.52 17.47 25.46
C GLU A 238 25.49 18.61 25.58
N THR A 239 25.62 19.43 26.63
CA THR A 239 24.84 20.68 26.75
C THR A 239 25.49 21.79 25.94
N VAL A 240 24.74 22.36 25.00
CA VAL A 240 25.17 23.39 24.05
C VAL A 240 24.40 24.68 24.20
N VAL A 241 24.95 25.75 23.62
CA VAL A 241 24.25 27.02 23.42
C VAL A 241 24.27 27.33 21.93
N VAL A 242 23.09 27.52 21.34
CA VAL A 242 22.92 27.87 19.91
C VAL A 242 22.26 29.23 19.82
N GLU A 243 22.64 30.03 18.81
CA GLU A 243 22.00 31.29 18.46
C GLU A 243 21.67 31.22 16.96
N ALA A 244 20.39 31.18 16.61
CA ALA A 244 19.92 30.90 15.25
C ALA A 244 18.47 31.37 15.04
N VAL A 245 18.00 31.38 13.79
CA VAL A 245 16.66 31.88 13.43
C VAL A 245 15.64 30.76 13.40
N VAL A 246 14.47 31.00 13.99
CA VAL A 246 13.30 30.11 13.91
C VAL A 246 12.79 30.08 12.46
N VAL A 247 12.87 28.93 11.81
CA VAL A 247 12.40 28.71 10.44
C VAL A 247 11.08 27.95 10.36
N GLY A 248 10.67 27.31 11.45
CA GLY A 248 9.38 26.67 11.57
C GLY A 248 8.95 26.61 13.03
N ASP A 249 7.73 27.05 13.28
CA ASP A 249 7.12 27.04 14.61
C ASP A 249 6.07 25.94 14.65
N PHE A 250 6.31 24.95 15.51
CA PHE A 250 5.46 23.78 15.71
C PHE A 250 5.22 23.58 17.20
N GLN A 251 5.30 24.66 17.98
CA GLN A 251 5.18 24.59 19.43
C GLN A 251 3.75 24.26 19.80
N ASP A 252 3.62 23.47 20.86
CA ASP A 252 2.32 23.13 21.35
C ASP A 252 1.73 24.31 22.16
N ASN A 253 0.44 24.59 22.01
CA ASN A 253 -0.29 25.69 22.69
C ASN A 253 0.19 27.13 22.37
N ASP A 254 0.87 27.36 21.25
CA ASP A 254 1.31 28.69 20.72
C ASP A 254 0.15 29.51 20.11
N GLY A 255 -0.99 28.87 19.86
CA GLY A 255 -2.19 29.46 19.26
C GLY A 255 -2.36 29.15 17.79
N ASP A 256 -1.33 28.62 17.13
CA ASP A 256 -1.49 27.76 15.96
C ASP A 256 -1.98 26.38 16.44
N ASN A 257 -2.90 25.77 15.72
CA ASN A 257 -3.33 24.39 16.00
C ASN A 257 -3.32 23.56 14.71
N SER A 258 -2.80 24.12 13.63
CA SER A 258 -2.66 23.47 12.32
C SER A 258 -1.32 22.76 12.17
N ARG A 259 -0.37 23.04 13.07
CA ARG A 259 0.99 22.49 13.14
C ARG A 259 1.37 22.30 14.60
N ASN A 260 1.94 21.16 14.96
CA ASN A 260 2.24 20.82 16.34
C ASN A 260 3.14 19.58 16.45
N LEU A 261 4.38 19.79 16.88
CA LEU A 261 5.40 18.76 17.07
C LEU A 261 6.10 18.92 18.43
N ASP A 262 5.50 19.63 19.38
CA ASP A 262 6.10 19.94 20.70
C ASP A 262 7.42 20.74 20.63
N GLY A 263 7.61 21.60 19.61
CA GLY A 263 8.89 22.28 19.44
C GLY A 263 8.99 23.21 18.25
N PHE A 264 10.19 23.62 17.88
CA PHE A 264 10.42 24.52 16.74
C PHE A 264 11.76 24.22 16.06
N TYR A 265 11.88 24.58 14.79
CA TYR A 265 13.11 24.40 14.01
C TYR A 265 13.92 25.69 13.96
N LEU A 266 15.22 25.57 14.17
CA LEU A 266 16.21 26.64 14.01
C LEU A 266 17.07 26.39 12.78
N GLN A 267 17.48 27.47 12.12
CA GLN A 267 18.51 27.45 11.10
C GLN A 267 19.46 28.63 11.27
N GLU A 268 20.75 28.42 11.03
CA GLU A 268 21.74 29.50 11.06
C GLU A 268 21.45 30.59 10.01
N GLU A 269 21.77 31.84 10.35
CA GLU A 269 21.83 32.90 9.36
C GLU A 269 22.90 32.62 8.30
N SER A 270 22.67 33.05 7.06
CA SER A 270 23.63 32.87 5.96
C SER A 270 24.99 33.56 6.15
N SER A 271 25.17 34.35 7.22
CA SER A 271 26.49 34.87 7.59
C SER A 271 27.34 33.91 8.43
N ASP A 272 26.68 32.94 9.08
CA ASP A 272 27.24 32.08 10.11
C ASP A 272 27.37 30.62 9.63
N GLU A 273 26.62 30.25 8.57
CA GLU A 273 26.79 28.99 7.81
C GLU A 273 28.27 28.69 7.52
N ASP A 274 28.67 27.42 7.65
CA ASP A 274 30.07 27.01 7.44
C ASP A 274 30.42 26.78 5.96
N GLY A 275 29.39 26.68 5.11
CA GLY A 275 29.47 26.51 3.67
C GLY A 275 29.90 25.11 3.22
N ASP A 276 29.87 24.10 4.09
CA ASP A 276 30.09 22.70 3.75
C ASP A 276 28.76 22.04 3.32
N PRO A 277 28.63 21.57 2.07
CA PRO A 277 27.39 20.94 1.60
C PRO A 277 27.12 19.55 2.19
N LEU A 278 27.99 19.05 3.08
CA LEU A 278 27.86 17.76 3.76
C LEU A 278 27.37 17.88 5.22
N SER A 279 27.13 19.09 5.70
CA SER A 279 26.54 19.36 7.02
C SER A 279 25.25 20.15 6.89
N SER A 280 24.33 19.92 7.82
CA SER A 280 23.12 20.71 7.94
C SER A 280 23.33 21.93 8.85
N GLU A 281 22.65 23.03 8.50
CA GLU A 281 22.59 24.26 9.28
C GLU A 281 21.29 24.35 10.11
N GLY A 282 20.47 23.30 10.06
CA GLY A 282 19.16 23.21 10.71
C GLY A 282 19.15 22.25 11.88
N ILE A 283 18.29 22.51 12.88
CA ILE A 283 18.09 21.61 14.03
C ILE A 283 16.70 21.78 14.62
N PHE A 284 16.09 20.68 15.05
CA PHE A 284 14.84 20.71 15.82
C PHE A 284 15.11 20.96 17.30
N VAL A 285 14.28 21.78 17.95
CA VAL A 285 14.29 22.01 19.39
C VAL A 285 13.02 21.44 19.98
N TYR A 286 13.12 20.32 20.70
CA TYR A 286 12.02 19.71 21.43
C TYR A 286 11.80 20.45 22.76
N ASP A 287 10.71 21.21 22.84
CA ASP A 287 10.32 22.03 23.99
C ASP A 287 8.83 21.85 24.32
N PRO A 288 8.40 20.65 24.79
CA PRO A 288 6.99 20.37 25.10
C PRO A 288 6.44 21.22 26.26
N ALA A 289 7.33 21.87 27.03
CA ALA A 289 6.94 22.77 28.10
C ALA A 289 6.60 24.18 27.61
N THR A 290 6.89 24.49 26.34
CA THR A 290 6.75 25.81 25.70
C THR A 290 7.31 26.90 26.62
N LEU A 291 8.61 26.82 26.93
CA LEU A 291 9.26 27.72 27.89
C LEU A 291 9.15 29.19 27.45
N VAL A 292 9.26 29.40 26.14
CA VAL A 292 9.03 30.67 25.45
C VAL A 292 8.28 30.35 24.16
N ASP A 293 7.16 31.04 23.96
CA ASP A 293 6.40 31.09 22.71
C ASP A 293 7.20 31.91 21.68
N VAL A 294 7.75 31.24 20.66
CA VAL A 294 8.54 31.86 19.58
C VAL A 294 7.64 32.20 18.40
N ASN A 295 8.22 32.79 17.35
CA ASN A 295 7.55 32.95 16.06
C ASN A 295 8.57 32.68 14.95
N VAL A 296 8.09 32.21 13.79
CA VAL A 296 8.92 32.14 12.57
C VAL A 296 9.58 33.50 12.30
N GLY A 297 10.90 33.50 12.16
CA GLY A 297 11.74 34.68 11.99
C GLY A 297 12.30 35.28 13.29
N ASP A 298 12.02 34.71 14.47
CA ASP A 298 12.73 35.10 15.68
C ASP A 298 14.17 34.56 15.66
N LEU A 299 15.16 35.43 15.88
CA LEU A 299 16.52 35.06 16.25
C LEU A 299 16.52 34.75 17.74
N VAL A 300 16.78 33.50 18.09
CA VAL A 300 16.74 33.01 19.46
C VAL A 300 18.08 32.44 19.89
N LYS A 301 18.31 32.50 21.21
CA LYS A 301 19.40 31.80 21.87
C LYS A 301 18.86 30.71 22.76
N VAL A 302 19.26 29.48 22.49
CA VAL A 302 18.78 28.27 23.19
C VAL A 302 19.92 27.62 23.95
N THR A 303 19.66 27.19 25.19
CA THR A 303 20.56 26.33 25.98
C THR A 303 19.87 25.01 26.24
N ALA A 304 20.38 23.93 25.66
CA ALA A 304 19.76 22.62 25.62
C ALA A 304 20.81 21.51 25.48
N THR A 305 20.40 20.26 25.63
CA THR A 305 21.24 19.07 25.43
C THR A 305 21.06 18.53 24.02
N VAL A 306 22.14 18.15 23.35
CA VAL A 306 22.07 17.47 22.05
C VAL A 306 21.58 16.05 22.24
N ASP A 307 20.59 15.66 21.46
CA ASP A 307 19.88 14.38 21.56
C ASP A 307 19.53 13.85 20.16
N GLN A 308 18.99 12.64 20.08
CA GLN A 308 18.54 12.03 18.83
C GLN A 308 17.19 11.35 19.01
N TYR A 309 16.28 11.53 18.06
CA TYR A 309 14.96 10.93 18.11
C TYR A 309 14.51 10.44 16.74
N PHE A 310 14.28 9.12 16.62
CA PHE A 310 13.94 8.44 15.37
C PHE A 310 14.96 8.62 14.23
N GLY A 311 16.23 8.86 14.58
CA GLY A 311 17.30 9.13 13.63
C GLY A 311 17.61 10.63 13.48
N GLU A 312 16.66 11.53 13.75
CA GLU A 312 16.88 12.98 13.62
C GLU A 312 17.69 13.54 14.80
N THR A 313 18.72 14.33 14.52
CA THR A 313 19.45 15.11 15.53
C THR A 313 18.60 16.27 16.02
N GLN A 314 18.43 16.39 17.33
CA GLN A 314 17.62 17.45 17.94
C GLN A 314 18.24 18.00 19.22
N LEU A 315 17.68 19.10 19.72
CA LEU A 315 17.95 19.63 21.05
C LEU A 315 16.81 19.28 22.01
N SER A 316 17.12 18.68 23.15
CA SER A 316 16.18 18.35 24.23
C SER A 316 16.65 18.92 25.57
N ASP A 317 15.93 18.66 26.67
CA ASP A 317 16.24 19.20 28.01
C ASP A 317 16.49 20.73 28.01
N VAL A 318 15.61 21.46 27.32
CA VAL A 318 15.74 22.91 27.14
C VAL A 318 15.70 23.60 28.51
N SER A 319 16.75 24.38 28.80
CA SER A 319 16.93 25.05 30.09
C SER A 319 16.78 26.57 30.03
N ALA A 320 16.95 27.16 28.83
CA ALA A 320 16.75 28.58 28.58
C ALA A 320 16.51 28.85 27.10
N ILE A 321 15.56 29.76 26.81
CA ILE A 321 15.32 30.36 25.49
C ILE A 321 15.29 31.89 25.69
N GLU A 322 16.02 32.63 24.86
CA GLU A 322 16.00 34.09 24.80
C GLU A 322 15.77 34.57 23.37
N ILE A 323 14.68 35.32 23.12
CA ILE A 323 14.46 36.00 21.83
C ILE A 323 15.34 37.25 21.79
N ILE A 324 16.31 37.28 20.87
CA ILE A 324 17.26 38.38 20.69
C ILE A 324 16.65 39.47 19.81
N SER A 325 16.02 39.06 18.70
CA SER A 325 15.34 39.95 17.75
C SER A 325 14.34 39.18 16.90
N SER A 326 13.30 39.87 16.41
CA SER A 326 12.27 39.29 15.53
C SER A 326 12.44 39.74 14.08
N ASP A 327 11.63 39.18 13.16
CA ASP A 327 11.59 39.51 11.72
C ASP A 327 12.93 39.24 10.98
N GLN A 328 13.64 38.18 11.35
CA GLN A 328 14.95 37.77 10.80
C GLN A 328 14.88 36.62 9.79
N LEU A 329 13.69 36.15 9.36
CA LEU A 329 13.59 35.06 8.38
C LEU A 329 14.35 35.35 7.06
N ASN A 330 14.50 36.63 6.69
CA ASN A 330 15.25 37.03 5.50
C ASN A 330 16.78 36.96 5.64
N ALA A 331 17.30 36.66 6.84
CA ALA A 331 18.70 36.38 7.10
C ALA A 331 19.05 34.91 6.80
N VAL A 332 18.04 34.05 6.67
CA VAL A 332 18.16 32.65 6.27
C VAL A 332 17.84 32.52 4.77
N THR A 333 18.64 31.72 4.06
CA THR A 333 18.35 31.36 2.67
C THR A 333 17.84 29.91 2.63
N PRO A 334 16.63 29.63 2.08
CA PRO A 334 16.18 28.25 1.93
C PRO A 334 17.15 27.43 1.08
N ALA A 335 17.58 26.28 1.59
CA ALA A 335 18.45 25.37 0.87
C ALA A 335 17.74 24.82 -0.38
N GLN A 336 18.43 24.83 -1.51
CA GLN A 336 17.86 24.36 -2.77
C GLN A 336 18.17 22.88 -2.96
N ILE A 337 17.14 22.03 -2.87
CA ILE A 337 17.27 20.60 -3.16
C ILE A 337 16.92 20.36 -4.62
N SER A 338 17.83 19.71 -5.35
CA SER A 338 17.59 19.25 -6.72
C SER A 338 17.38 17.73 -6.71
N LEU A 339 16.12 17.30 -6.67
CA LEU A 339 15.76 15.88 -6.65
C LEU A 339 16.08 15.19 -7.98
N LEU A 340 16.03 15.91 -9.11
CA LEU A 340 16.40 15.35 -10.42
C LEU A 340 17.89 15.06 -10.58
N SER A 341 18.76 15.78 -9.85
CA SER A 341 20.20 15.54 -9.88
C SER A 341 20.69 14.70 -8.71
N ASN A 342 19.79 14.37 -7.77
CA ASN A 342 20.09 13.45 -6.69
C ASN A 342 20.20 12.01 -7.22
N THR A 343 21.26 11.33 -6.79
CA THR A 343 21.48 9.90 -7.09
C THR A 343 21.73 9.08 -5.84
N ALA A 344 21.77 9.73 -4.67
CA ALA A 344 22.02 9.08 -3.39
C ALA A 344 20.69 8.68 -2.76
N VAL A 345 20.68 7.46 -2.21
CA VAL A 345 19.55 6.91 -1.47
C VAL A 345 20.02 6.37 -0.14
N SER A 346 19.22 6.59 0.90
CA SER A 346 19.34 5.90 2.18
C SER A 346 18.27 4.80 2.29
N ILE A 347 18.39 3.95 3.31
CA ILE A 347 17.44 2.86 3.57
C ILE A 347 16.67 3.20 4.84
N SER A 348 15.36 3.34 4.74
CA SER A 348 14.45 3.38 5.89
C SER A 348 13.95 1.98 6.20
N GLY A 349 14.16 1.49 7.43
CA GLY A 349 13.60 0.20 7.88
C GLY A 349 13.99 -1.01 7.02
N ALA A 350 13.02 -1.89 6.73
CA ALA A 350 13.21 -3.16 6.03
C ALA A 350 13.42 -2.99 4.51
N ASP A 351 14.55 -2.41 4.12
CA ASP A 351 15.03 -2.28 2.74
C ASP A 351 14.24 -1.30 1.83
N ASN A 352 13.55 -0.30 2.40
CA ASN A 352 12.89 0.74 1.60
C ASN A 352 13.86 1.87 1.26
N TYR A 353 14.11 2.09 -0.03
CA TYR A 353 14.92 3.22 -0.50
C TYR A 353 14.17 4.55 -0.36
N GLN A 354 14.88 5.59 0.07
CA GLN A 354 14.41 6.99 0.06
C GLN A 354 15.56 7.90 -0.40
N ALA A 355 15.27 9.14 -0.79
CA ALA A 355 16.30 10.12 -1.09
C ALA A 355 17.24 10.28 0.12
N ASP A 356 18.55 10.33 -0.11
CA ASP A 356 19.51 10.67 0.94
C ASP A 356 19.58 12.20 1.08
N LEU A 357 18.99 12.73 2.15
CA LEU A 357 18.83 14.17 2.38
C LEU A 357 19.39 14.62 3.74
N GLU A 358 20.26 13.82 4.36
CA GLU A 358 20.85 14.06 5.67
C GLU A 358 21.51 15.45 5.81
N ALA A 359 22.23 15.88 4.78
CA ALA A 359 22.89 17.19 4.76
C ALA A 359 21.93 18.41 4.80
N TYR A 360 20.61 18.17 4.76
CA TYR A 360 19.58 19.20 4.83
C TYR A 360 18.67 19.04 6.07
N GLU A 361 18.96 18.09 6.98
CA GLU A 361 18.13 17.76 8.14
C GLU A 361 17.79 19.00 8.99
N GLY A 362 16.52 19.27 9.23
CA GLY A 362 16.06 20.41 10.03
C GLY A 362 16.13 21.78 9.34
N MET A 363 16.62 21.87 8.10
CA MET A 363 16.72 23.14 7.37
C MET A 363 15.39 23.53 6.71
N LEU A 364 15.18 24.84 6.51
CA LEU A 364 14.24 25.36 5.54
C LEU A 364 14.73 25.05 4.13
N VAL A 365 13.98 24.25 3.39
CA VAL A 365 14.33 23.79 2.05
C VAL A 365 13.31 24.25 1.01
N SER A 366 13.74 24.33 -0.23
CA SER A 366 12.87 24.53 -1.39
C SER A 366 13.32 23.63 -2.53
N LEU A 367 12.37 22.93 -3.16
CA LEU A 367 12.67 22.07 -4.30
C LEU A 367 12.94 22.91 -5.55
N ALA A 368 14.10 22.72 -6.17
CA ALA A 368 14.54 23.50 -7.33
C ALA A 368 13.67 23.25 -8.58
N GLU A 369 13.13 22.03 -8.70
CA GLU A 369 12.27 21.62 -9.81
C GLU A 369 10.78 21.76 -9.51
N SER A 370 9.97 21.66 -10.57
CA SER A 370 8.56 21.33 -10.41
C SER A 370 8.44 19.87 -10.02
N VAL A 371 7.58 19.57 -9.06
CA VAL A 371 7.25 18.21 -8.63
C VAL A 371 5.81 17.88 -8.94
N GLN A 372 5.51 16.58 -9.08
CA GLN A 372 4.16 16.06 -9.30
C GLN A 372 3.72 15.25 -8.07
N ILE A 373 2.46 15.35 -7.69
CA ILE A 373 1.85 14.45 -6.70
C ILE A 373 1.83 13.05 -7.31
N THR A 374 2.37 12.06 -6.60
CA THR A 374 2.39 10.67 -7.06
C THR A 374 1.53 9.75 -6.21
N GLU A 375 1.35 10.05 -4.93
CA GLU A 375 0.64 9.21 -3.97
C GLU A 375 -0.15 10.07 -2.96
N GLN A 376 -1.35 9.60 -2.60
CA GLN A 376 -2.25 10.24 -1.63
C GLN A 376 -2.88 9.23 -0.65
N TYR A 377 -2.44 7.97 -0.61
CA TYR A 377 -3.00 6.93 0.27
C TYR A 377 -3.00 7.27 1.78
N HIS A 378 -2.10 8.15 2.23
CA HIS A 378 -2.03 8.60 3.62
C HIS A 378 -2.68 9.97 3.86
N LEU A 379 -3.32 10.56 2.84
CA LEU A 379 -3.78 11.93 2.91
C LEU A 379 -4.85 12.15 3.98
N ASP A 380 -5.90 11.33 4.03
CA ASP A 380 -7.00 11.56 4.96
C ASP A 380 -6.66 11.15 6.41
N ARG A 381 -5.73 10.22 6.57
CA ARG A 381 -5.30 9.72 7.87
C ARG A 381 -4.16 10.52 8.48
N PHE A 382 -3.23 11.04 7.69
CA PHE A 382 -2.00 11.69 8.15
C PHE A 382 -1.74 13.04 7.50
N ASN A 383 -2.57 13.50 6.56
CA ASN A 383 -2.30 14.70 5.75
C ASN A 383 -0.96 14.63 5.00
N GLU A 384 -0.60 13.42 4.55
CA GLU A 384 0.64 13.14 3.84
C GLU A 384 0.39 12.86 2.37
N ILE A 385 1.24 13.45 1.51
CA ILE A 385 1.34 13.08 0.10
C ILE A 385 2.78 12.78 -0.28
N ARG A 386 2.98 11.97 -1.32
CA ARG A 386 4.31 11.85 -1.96
C ARG A 386 4.36 12.72 -3.20
N VAL A 387 5.49 13.40 -3.37
CA VAL A 387 5.79 14.16 -4.58
C VAL A 387 7.09 13.66 -5.20
N THR A 388 7.14 13.64 -6.52
CA THR A 388 8.32 13.23 -7.28
C THR A 388 8.77 14.33 -8.23
N ALA A 389 10.08 14.47 -8.43
CA ALA A 389 10.62 15.31 -9.48
C ALA A 389 10.71 14.53 -10.81
N GLY A 390 10.42 15.22 -11.91
CA GLY A 390 10.39 14.63 -13.25
C GLY A 390 9.04 14.00 -13.59
N GLU A 391 9.06 13.01 -14.48
CA GLU A 391 7.85 12.28 -14.89
C GLU A 391 7.35 11.38 -13.74
N ARG A 392 6.03 11.20 -13.69
CA ARG A 392 5.41 10.24 -12.78
C ARG A 392 5.94 8.83 -13.08
N PRO A 393 6.42 8.08 -12.08
CA PRO A 393 7.00 6.78 -12.34
C PRO A 393 5.92 5.78 -12.75
N ALA A 394 6.28 4.88 -13.67
CA ALA A 394 5.50 3.69 -13.97
C ALA A 394 6.03 2.50 -13.17
N GLN A 395 5.19 1.49 -12.98
CA GLN A 395 5.59 0.21 -12.43
C GLN A 395 6.66 -0.43 -13.33
N PHE A 396 7.71 -1.02 -12.73
CA PHE A 396 8.84 -1.53 -13.51
C PHE A 396 8.41 -2.52 -14.60
N THR A 397 7.48 -3.44 -14.27
CA THR A 397 6.95 -4.45 -15.17
C THR A 397 5.80 -3.97 -16.07
N GLN A 398 5.46 -2.67 -16.02
CA GLN A 398 4.70 -2.02 -17.10
C GLN A 398 5.60 -1.81 -18.33
N LEU A 399 6.90 -1.55 -18.11
CA LEU A 399 7.82 -1.16 -19.18
C LEU A 399 8.88 -2.24 -19.50
N ASN A 400 9.16 -3.13 -18.56
CA ASN A 400 10.27 -4.07 -18.64
C ASN A 400 9.85 -5.48 -18.26
N SER A 401 10.45 -6.50 -18.87
CA SER A 401 10.28 -7.87 -18.37
C SER A 401 10.83 -7.99 -16.93
N PRO A 402 10.25 -8.87 -16.08
CA PRO A 402 10.70 -9.03 -14.70
C PRO A 402 12.21 -9.34 -14.59
N ASP A 403 12.95 -8.50 -13.87
CA ASP A 403 14.40 -8.63 -13.62
C ASP A 403 14.75 -8.00 -12.27
N ALA A 404 15.33 -8.78 -11.36
CA ALA A 404 15.59 -8.33 -9.99
C ALA A 404 16.66 -7.24 -9.89
N LEU A 405 17.69 -7.29 -10.74
CA LEU A 405 18.75 -6.29 -10.71
C LEU A 405 18.26 -4.97 -11.27
N LEU A 406 17.52 -5.01 -12.39
CA LEU A 406 16.97 -3.80 -12.99
C LEU A 406 15.85 -3.20 -12.14
N TYR A 407 15.05 -4.03 -11.47
CA TYR A 407 14.04 -3.58 -10.52
C TYR A 407 14.66 -2.86 -9.31
N ASP A 408 15.72 -3.39 -8.72
CA ASP A 408 16.43 -2.71 -7.62
C ASP A 408 16.95 -1.33 -8.06
N LEU A 409 17.58 -1.26 -9.24
CA LEU A 409 18.05 0.01 -9.80
C LEU A 409 16.89 0.99 -10.10
N TRP A 410 15.75 0.48 -10.55
CA TRP A 410 14.54 1.26 -10.79
C TRP A 410 13.99 1.87 -9.51
N MET A 411 13.89 1.08 -8.44
CA MET A 411 13.40 1.56 -7.15
C MET A 411 14.35 2.58 -6.52
N ARG A 412 15.67 2.41 -6.66
CA ARG A 412 16.66 3.42 -6.23
C ARG A 412 16.51 4.74 -6.99
N ASP A 413 16.28 4.69 -8.30
CA ASP A 413 16.07 5.90 -9.12
C ASP A 413 14.83 6.68 -8.67
N ILE A 414 13.70 5.99 -8.48
CA ILE A 414 12.46 6.61 -8.01
C ILE A 414 12.62 7.19 -6.61
N ALA A 415 13.24 6.43 -5.70
CA ALA A 415 13.47 6.86 -4.33
C ALA A 415 14.33 8.12 -4.25
N ALA A 416 15.41 8.21 -5.04
CA ALA A 416 16.32 9.36 -5.05
C ALA A 416 15.63 10.70 -5.38
N ARG A 417 14.50 10.64 -6.10
CA ARG A 417 13.78 11.82 -6.60
C ARG A 417 12.38 12.00 -6.01
N THR A 418 12.07 11.31 -4.91
CA THR A 418 10.75 11.34 -4.24
C THR A 418 10.89 11.72 -2.78
N VAL A 419 9.96 12.55 -2.28
CA VAL A 419 9.91 13.01 -0.88
C VAL A 419 8.46 13.12 -0.42
N VAL A 420 8.22 13.02 0.89
CA VAL A 420 6.90 13.25 1.49
C VAL A 420 6.69 14.75 1.72
N TYR A 421 5.45 15.22 1.55
CA TYR A 421 4.99 16.54 1.96
C TYR A 421 3.85 16.39 2.97
N ASP A 422 3.92 17.16 4.05
CA ASP A 422 3.20 16.92 5.29
C ASP A 422 2.77 18.23 5.99
N ASP A 423 1.71 18.17 6.78
CA ASP A 423 1.08 19.33 7.43
C ASP A 423 1.76 19.81 8.71
N GLY A 424 2.65 19.02 9.30
CA GLY A 424 3.30 19.35 10.57
C GLY A 424 2.56 18.88 11.82
N LEU A 425 1.71 17.86 11.71
CA LEU A 425 1.02 17.25 12.84
C LEU A 425 1.50 15.81 13.10
N ASN A 426 1.38 15.38 14.35
CA ASN A 426 1.56 13.98 14.78
C ASN A 426 0.22 13.37 15.26
N VAL A 427 -0.90 13.77 14.65
CA VAL A 427 -2.24 13.26 14.96
C VAL A 427 -2.86 12.60 13.73
N GLN A 428 -3.70 11.59 13.96
CA GLN A 428 -4.45 10.96 12.89
C GLN A 428 -5.76 11.69 12.61
N ASN A 429 -6.19 11.70 11.35
CA ASN A 429 -7.50 12.15 10.89
C ASN A 429 -7.78 13.63 11.21
N ALA A 430 -6.74 14.45 11.13
CA ALA A 430 -6.90 15.90 11.06
C ALA A 430 -7.68 16.29 9.80
N LEU A 431 -8.18 17.52 9.76
CA LEU A 431 -8.80 18.02 8.53
C LEU A 431 -7.73 18.16 7.45
N ILE A 432 -8.00 17.68 6.23
CA ILE A 432 -7.09 17.81 5.08
C ILE A 432 -6.81 19.27 4.75
N ASP A 433 -7.72 20.17 5.12
CA ASP A 433 -7.53 21.63 5.04
C ASP A 433 -6.28 22.13 5.78
N ASN A 434 -5.72 21.36 6.72
CA ASN A 434 -4.48 21.71 7.42
C ASN A 434 -3.24 21.52 6.52
N LEU A 435 -3.30 20.66 5.49
CA LEU A 435 -2.20 20.51 4.55
C LEU A 435 -2.14 21.75 3.64
N ASP A 436 -1.05 22.52 3.73
CA ASP A 436 -0.92 23.76 2.97
C ASP A 436 -1.00 23.51 1.46
N GLY A 437 -1.90 24.25 0.80
CA GLY A 437 -2.24 24.09 -0.61
C GLY A 437 -3.49 23.23 -0.89
N PHE A 438 -4.10 22.59 0.11
CA PHE A 438 -5.27 21.71 -0.06
C PHE A 438 -6.60 22.35 0.37
N ALA A 439 -6.57 23.41 1.19
CA ALA A 439 -7.78 24.09 1.63
C ALA A 439 -8.40 25.00 0.53
N PRO A 440 -9.73 25.02 0.37
CA PRO A 440 -10.70 24.09 0.95
C PRO A 440 -10.65 22.73 0.23
N TYR A 441 -10.72 21.64 0.97
CA TYR A 441 -10.70 20.28 0.40
C TYR A 441 -12.12 19.75 0.19
N ILE A 442 -12.57 19.78 -1.06
CA ILE A 442 -13.79 19.14 -1.57
C ILE A 442 -13.49 18.60 -2.96
N GLU A 443 -14.29 17.65 -3.48
CA GLU A 443 -14.04 17.03 -4.79
C GLU A 443 -13.73 18.05 -5.91
N ASP A 444 -14.44 19.18 -5.99
CA ASP A 444 -14.22 20.21 -7.02
C ASP A 444 -12.83 20.88 -6.97
N THR A 445 -12.22 20.96 -5.78
CA THR A 445 -10.95 21.67 -5.52
C THR A 445 -9.80 20.73 -5.12
N ALA A 446 -10.10 19.46 -4.83
CA ALA A 446 -9.14 18.45 -4.40
C ALA A 446 -8.04 18.24 -5.46
N PRO A 447 -6.75 18.41 -5.10
CA PRO A 447 -5.63 18.05 -5.96
C PRO A 447 -5.64 16.57 -6.34
N ARG A 448 -5.20 16.29 -7.57
CA ARG A 448 -5.10 14.92 -8.11
C ARG A 448 -3.66 14.47 -8.19
N MET A 449 -3.42 13.17 -8.15
CA MET A 449 -2.12 12.64 -8.54
C MET A 449 -1.82 13.06 -9.99
N GLY A 450 -0.62 13.56 -10.24
CA GLY A 450 -0.23 14.26 -11.48
C GLY A 450 -0.36 15.79 -11.44
N ASP A 451 -1.00 16.38 -10.42
CA ASP A 451 -0.95 17.83 -10.20
C ASP A 451 0.42 18.29 -9.71
N THR A 452 0.77 19.54 -10.02
CA THR A 452 2.15 20.03 -9.88
C THR A 452 2.31 21.13 -8.83
N ALA A 453 3.40 21.08 -8.07
CA ALA A 453 3.89 22.19 -7.27
C ALA A 453 5.22 22.70 -7.84
N GLN A 454 5.49 24.00 -7.65
CA GLN A 454 6.76 24.64 -8.02
C GLN A 454 7.37 25.25 -6.77
N GLN A 455 8.69 25.08 -6.57
CA GLN A 455 9.38 25.61 -5.39
C GLN A 455 8.66 25.19 -4.10
N LEU A 456 8.29 23.91 -4.00
CA LEU A 456 7.68 23.36 -2.80
C LEU A 456 8.63 23.61 -1.63
N THR A 457 8.17 24.32 -0.61
CA THR A 457 9.00 24.91 0.45
C THR A 457 8.47 24.55 1.82
N GLY A 458 9.37 24.19 2.73
CA GLY A 458 9.06 23.83 4.11
C GLY A 458 10.32 23.42 4.85
N VAL A 459 10.19 23.01 6.11
CA VAL A 459 11.32 22.47 6.86
C VAL A 459 11.47 20.98 6.55
N LEU A 460 12.69 20.52 6.27
CA LEU A 460 12.96 19.10 6.06
C LEU A 460 13.13 18.40 7.41
N ASP A 461 12.30 17.41 7.68
CA ASP A 461 12.24 16.63 8.92
C ASP A 461 12.49 15.14 8.62
N TYR A 462 13.10 14.43 9.57
CA TYR A 462 13.28 12.97 9.52
C TYR A 462 12.61 12.26 10.69
N LYS A 463 11.28 12.21 10.66
CA LYS A 463 10.48 11.51 11.67
C LYS A 463 9.28 10.80 11.05
N TRP A 464 8.68 9.93 11.86
CA TRP A 464 7.35 9.37 11.66
C TRP A 464 6.24 10.40 11.93
N ALA A 465 5.00 10.11 11.52
CA ALA A 465 3.84 11.01 11.70
C ALA A 465 3.09 10.78 13.03
N GLY A 466 3.80 10.37 14.08
CA GLY A 466 3.18 10.01 15.37
C GLY A 466 2.42 8.67 15.37
N ASN A 467 2.44 7.88 14.28
CA ASN A 467 1.91 6.52 14.25
C ASN A 467 2.75 5.59 13.38
N ALA A 468 2.94 4.33 13.80
CA ALA A 468 3.78 3.36 13.08
C ALA A 468 3.29 3.02 11.65
N SER A 469 2.03 3.34 11.31
CA SER A 469 1.52 3.17 9.94
C SER A 469 2.11 4.23 8.98
N SER A 470 2.58 5.37 9.48
CA SER A 470 3.42 6.32 8.74
C SER A 470 4.81 6.35 9.35
N GLN A 471 5.71 5.53 8.79
CA GLN A 471 7.06 5.30 9.32
C GLN A 471 7.96 6.53 9.13
N SER A 472 9.12 6.54 9.80
CA SER A 472 10.13 7.60 9.61
C SER A 472 10.60 7.67 8.16
N THR A 473 10.57 8.87 7.60
CA THR A 473 11.05 9.18 6.25
C THR A 473 11.32 10.68 6.13
N TRP A 474 12.05 11.08 5.09
CA TRP A 474 12.24 12.48 4.76
C TRP A 474 10.93 13.13 4.34
N ARG A 475 10.53 14.15 5.11
CA ARG A 475 9.29 14.89 4.90
C ARG A 475 9.54 16.40 4.90
N ILE A 476 8.93 17.09 3.95
CA ILE A 476 8.89 18.56 3.93
C ILE A 476 7.64 18.97 4.69
N ARG A 477 7.83 19.51 5.89
CA ARG A 477 6.78 20.03 6.77
C ARG A 477 6.47 21.46 6.38
N SER A 478 5.21 21.77 6.08
CA SER A 478 4.85 23.17 5.81
C SER A 478 5.12 24.03 7.04
N HIS A 479 5.79 25.17 6.86
CA HIS A 479 6.14 26.10 7.94
C HIS A 479 5.23 27.33 8.01
N ILE A 480 4.56 27.69 6.90
CA ILE A 480 3.71 28.88 6.78
C ILE A 480 2.59 28.58 5.78
N ASP A 481 1.34 28.81 6.17
CA ASP A 481 0.18 28.64 5.29
C ASP A 481 0.17 29.61 4.11
N GLY A 482 -0.29 29.11 2.96
CA GLY A 482 -0.37 29.83 1.70
C GLY A 482 0.97 29.97 0.98
N THR A 483 2.03 29.32 1.47
CA THR A 483 3.35 29.30 0.80
C THR A 483 3.33 28.36 -0.40
N ASN A 484 2.68 27.21 -0.25
CA ASN A 484 2.63 26.17 -1.26
C ASN A 484 1.28 26.14 -1.96
N THR A 485 1.30 25.89 -3.28
CA THR A 485 0.09 25.74 -4.09
C THR A 485 0.28 24.65 -5.11
N PHE A 486 -0.73 23.81 -5.29
CA PHE A 486 -0.77 22.79 -6.32
C PHE A 486 -1.59 23.29 -7.51
N LYS A 487 -1.03 23.14 -8.70
CA LYS A 487 -1.65 23.55 -9.96
C LYS A 487 -2.22 22.33 -10.67
N PRO A 488 -3.47 22.43 -11.17
CA PRO A 488 -4.05 21.38 -11.99
C PRO A 488 -3.22 21.15 -13.26
N SER A 489 -2.55 20.00 -13.34
CA SER A 489 -1.89 19.49 -14.55
C SER A 489 -2.50 18.17 -15.02
N ASN A 490 -3.23 17.48 -14.14
CA ASN A 490 -4.05 16.34 -14.48
C ASN A 490 -5.54 16.67 -14.23
N PRO A 491 -6.24 17.32 -15.17
CA PRO A 491 -7.63 17.74 -14.95
C PRO A 491 -8.58 16.54 -14.83
N ARG A 492 -9.50 16.59 -13.85
CA ARG A 492 -10.50 15.55 -13.60
C ARG A 492 -11.40 15.31 -14.81
N PRO A 493 -11.48 14.08 -15.35
CA PRO A 493 -12.39 13.76 -16.45
C PRO A 493 -13.79 13.47 -15.91
N LEU A 494 -14.67 14.48 -15.87
CA LEU A 494 -16.03 14.35 -15.33
C LEU A 494 -17.00 13.56 -16.23
N SER A 495 -16.60 13.23 -17.46
CA SER A 495 -17.38 12.46 -18.42
C SER A 495 -16.54 11.32 -18.99
N ALA A 496 -17.19 10.19 -19.28
CA ALA A 496 -16.54 9.06 -19.91
C ALA A 496 -16.00 9.44 -21.30
N PRO A 497 -14.91 8.81 -21.77
CA PRO A 497 -14.38 9.05 -23.09
C PRO A 497 -15.36 8.61 -24.19
N GLU A 498 -15.33 9.33 -25.31
CA GLU A 498 -16.19 9.03 -26.46
C GLU A 498 -15.69 7.78 -27.21
N ILE A 499 -16.52 6.74 -27.23
CA ILE A 499 -16.26 5.50 -27.95
C ILE A 499 -17.20 5.36 -29.13
N THR A 500 -16.63 5.04 -30.30
CA THR A 500 -17.35 4.84 -31.56
C THR A 500 -17.65 3.36 -31.79
N GLY A 501 -18.60 3.03 -32.66
CA GLY A 501 -18.99 1.63 -32.90
C GLY A 501 -20.48 1.41 -32.65
N ASN A 502 -20.93 0.18 -32.88
CA ASN A 502 -22.30 -0.26 -32.56
C ASN A 502 -22.34 -1.22 -31.36
N LEU A 503 -21.19 -1.64 -30.83
CA LEU A 503 -21.05 -2.37 -29.57
C LEU A 503 -19.99 -1.68 -28.71
N LYS A 504 -20.33 -1.41 -27.44
CA LYS A 504 -19.42 -0.92 -26.41
C LYS A 504 -19.25 -1.97 -25.31
N VAL A 505 -18.01 -2.31 -24.97
CA VAL A 505 -17.68 -3.26 -23.90
C VAL A 505 -16.71 -2.60 -22.91
N THR A 506 -16.87 -2.83 -21.61
CA THR A 506 -15.95 -2.31 -20.59
C THR A 506 -15.53 -3.39 -19.60
N SER A 507 -14.29 -3.30 -19.14
CA SER A 507 -13.85 -3.90 -17.86
C SER A 507 -14.13 -2.89 -16.75
N PHE A 508 -14.71 -3.32 -15.63
CA PHE A 508 -15.07 -2.41 -14.54
C PHE A 508 -14.95 -3.07 -13.16
N ASN A 509 -14.01 -2.59 -12.35
CA ASN A 509 -13.88 -2.91 -10.94
C ASN A 509 -14.85 -2.03 -10.13
N VAL A 510 -15.67 -2.64 -9.27
CA VAL A 510 -16.68 -1.92 -8.46
C VAL A 510 -16.29 -1.72 -6.99
N LEU A 511 -15.01 -1.90 -6.65
CA LEU A 511 -14.38 -1.63 -5.34
C LEU A 511 -15.11 -2.32 -4.18
N ASN A 512 -15.04 -3.63 -4.11
CA ASN A 512 -15.74 -4.47 -3.14
C ASN A 512 -17.21 -4.04 -2.94
N LEU A 513 -18.04 -4.12 -3.99
CA LEU A 513 -19.47 -3.86 -3.85
C LEU A 513 -20.16 -5.05 -3.18
N PHE A 514 -20.33 -4.94 -1.86
CA PHE A 514 -21.00 -5.92 -1.02
C PHE A 514 -22.30 -5.35 -0.48
N THR A 515 -23.35 -6.16 -0.53
CA THR A 515 -24.63 -5.87 0.14
C THR A 515 -24.64 -6.37 1.59
N THR A 516 -23.82 -7.36 1.91
CA THR A 516 -23.51 -7.71 3.30
C THR A 516 -22.56 -6.67 3.87
N LEU A 517 -22.99 -6.01 4.95
CA LEU A 517 -22.23 -4.95 5.60
C LEU A 517 -21.12 -5.53 6.48
N ASP A 518 -19.94 -4.90 6.48
CA ASP A 518 -18.83 -5.28 7.35
C ASP A 518 -19.03 -4.76 8.79
N ASN A 519 -19.91 -5.44 9.52
CA ASN A 519 -20.23 -5.11 10.92
C ASN A 519 -20.12 -6.33 11.85
N GLY A 520 -19.19 -7.24 11.52
CA GLY A 520 -19.01 -8.53 12.19
C GLY A 520 -20.00 -9.62 11.76
N GLY A 521 -20.71 -9.39 10.65
CA GLY A 521 -21.50 -10.41 9.95
C GLY A 521 -20.63 -11.31 9.07
N SER A 522 -21.28 -12.19 8.30
CA SER A 522 -20.61 -13.01 7.28
C SER A 522 -21.46 -13.04 6.02
N THR A 523 -20.80 -13.13 4.87
CA THR A 523 -21.44 -13.32 3.56
C THR A 523 -22.19 -14.65 3.50
N ALA A 524 -22.98 -14.89 2.46
CA ALA A 524 -23.69 -16.16 2.25
C ALA A 524 -22.75 -17.38 2.19
N LEU A 525 -21.49 -17.20 1.76
CA LEU A 525 -20.44 -18.23 1.76
C LEU A 525 -19.74 -18.40 3.11
N GLY A 526 -20.03 -17.53 4.09
CA GLY A 526 -19.43 -17.58 5.42
C GLY A 526 -18.07 -16.89 5.53
N HIS A 527 -17.73 -16.01 4.58
CA HIS A 527 -16.53 -15.16 4.65
C HIS A 527 -16.83 -13.84 5.32
N ASP A 528 -15.80 -13.14 5.76
CA ASP A 528 -15.91 -11.75 6.20
C ASP A 528 -16.30 -10.86 5.00
N PRO A 529 -17.27 -9.94 5.16
CA PRO A 529 -17.58 -8.94 4.13
C PRO A 529 -16.38 -8.01 3.89
N ARG A 530 -16.29 -7.39 2.70
CA ARG A 530 -15.14 -6.55 2.31
C ARG A 530 -15.52 -5.16 1.77
N GLY A 531 -16.82 -4.84 1.78
CA GLY A 531 -17.37 -3.59 1.24
C GLY A 531 -17.68 -2.58 2.33
N ALA A 532 -18.83 -1.91 2.23
CA ALA A 532 -19.27 -0.92 3.20
C ALA A 532 -19.52 -1.50 4.61
N ASP A 533 -19.14 -0.77 5.65
CA ASP A 533 -19.35 -1.16 7.06
C ASP A 533 -20.81 -0.98 7.49
N ASN A 534 -21.49 -0.06 6.82
CA ASN A 534 -22.84 0.34 7.18
C ASN A 534 -23.67 0.76 5.95
N ALA A 535 -25.00 0.82 6.13
CA ALA A 535 -25.92 1.13 5.05
C ALA A 535 -25.73 2.54 4.43
N PHE A 536 -25.17 3.48 5.19
CA PHE A 536 -24.91 4.84 4.69
C PHE A 536 -23.75 4.86 3.71
N GLU A 537 -22.69 4.11 3.99
CA GLU A 537 -21.58 3.88 3.06
C GLU A 537 -22.01 3.09 1.83
N LEU A 538 -22.83 2.05 1.98
CA LEU A 538 -23.36 1.29 0.86
C LEU A 538 -24.18 2.17 -0.10
N GLU A 539 -25.02 3.06 0.42
CA GLU A 539 -25.77 4.02 -0.40
C GLU A 539 -24.83 4.95 -1.18
N ARG A 540 -23.73 5.41 -0.56
CA ARG A 540 -22.72 6.27 -1.21
C ARG A 540 -21.96 5.54 -2.29
N GLN A 541 -21.50 4.32 -2.02
CA GLN A 541 -20.80 3.46 -2.97
C GLN A 541 -21.68 3.21 -4.18
N LEU A 542 -22.90 2.70 -3.94
CA LEU A 542 -23.87 2.39 -4.98
C LEU A 542 -24.19 3.62 -5.84
N GLN A 543 -24.36 4.79 -5.24
CA GLN A 543 -24.66 6.02 -5.98
C GLN A 543 -23.54 6.40 -6.96
N LYS A 544 -22.27 6.33 -6.55
CA LYS A 544 -21.13 6.63 -7.44
C LYS A 544 -20.95 5.56 -8.52
N THR A 545 -21.09 4.28 -8.18
CA THR A 545 -21.03 3.18 -9.16
C THR A 545 -22.16 3.27 -10.19
N VAL A 546 -23.39 3.65 -9.77
CA VAL A 546 -24.52 3.89 -10.68
C VAL A 546 -24.23 5.05 -11.63
N ASN A 547 -23.70 6.18 -11.11
CA ASN A 547 -23.32 7.30 -11.96
C ASN A 547 -22.28 6.89 -13.00
N ALA A 548 -21.29 6.07 -12.61
CA ALA A 548 -20.26 5.55 -13.51
C ALA A 548 -20.86 4.68 -14.63
N ILE A 549 -21.75 3.73 -14.31
CA ILE A 549 -22.38 2.85 -15.32
C ILE A 549 -23.24 3.64 -16.31
N ILE A 550 -23.95 4.66 -15.83
CA ILE A 550 -24.77 5.53 -16.68
C ILE A 550 -23.89 6.35 -17.63
N GLU A 551 -22.77 6.89 -17.14
CA GLU A 551 -21.86 7.71 -17.94
C GLU A 551 -21.05 6.86 -18.95
N LEU A 552 -20.58 5.67 -18.54
CA LEU A 552 -19.92 4.71 -19.43
C LEU A 552 -20.81 4.31 -20.60
N ASP A 553 -22.11 4.16 -20.35
CA ASP A 553 -23.12 3.80 -21.36
C ASP A 553 -22.67 2.57 -22.19
N ALA A 554 -22.03 1.60 -21.55
CA ALA A 554 -21.54 0.39 -22.21
C ALA A 554 -22.68 -0.59 -22.47
N ASP A 555 -22.60 -1.34 -23.57
CA ASP A 555 -23.62 -2.34 -23.92
C ASP A 555 -23.41 -3.65 -23.14
N VAL A 556 -22.15 -3.97 -22.80
CA VAL A 556 -21.76 -5.07 -21.91
C VAL A 556 -20.69 -4.61 -20.95
N LEU A 557 -20.85 -4.89 -19.66
CA LEU A 557 -19.88 -4.60 -18.61
C LEU A 557 -19.45 -5.90 -17.94
N GLY A 558 -18.14 -6.21 -17.99
CA GLY A 558 -17.51 -7.22 -17.16
C GLY A 558 -17.15 -6.61 -15.81
N LEU A 559 -17.77 -7.12 -14.75
CA LEU A 559 -17.61 -6.61 -13.40
C LEU A 559 -16.64 -7.48 -12.60
N VAL A 560 -15.73 -6.86 -11.87
CA VAL A 560 -14.92 -7.52 -10.83
C VAL A 560 -15.18 -6.84 -9.49
N GLU A 561 -14.81 -7.50 -8.38
CA GLU A 561 -15.00 -6.96 -7.01
C GLU A 561 -16.47 -6.90 -6.55
N LEU A 562 -17.30 -7.87 -6.98
CA LEU A 562 -18.67 -8.05 -6.50
C LEU A 562 -18.72 -9.05 -5.33
N GLU A 563 -19.63 -8.86 -4.38
CA GLU A 563 -19.97 -9.93 -3.44
C GLU A 563 -20.45 -11.19 -4.19
N ASN A 564 -19.87 -12.33 -3.82
CA ASN A 564 -20.17 -13.62 -4.44
C ASN A 564 -21.49 -14.18 -3.92
N GLU A 565 -22.60 -13.70 -4.49
CA GLU A 565 -23.92 -14.32 -4.39
C GLU A 565 -24.76 -13.94 -5.62
N PHE A 566 -25.39 -14.94 -6.23
CA PHE A 566 -26.21 -14.78 -7.42
C PHE A 566 -27.52 -15.55 -7.31
N ASP A 567 -28.52 -15.02 -8.00
CA ASP A 567 -29.87 -15.55 -7.97
C ASP A 567 -30.48 -15.55 -9.40
N SER A 568 -31.51 -16.37 -9.61
CA SER A 568 -32.22 -16.45 -10.90
C SER A 568 -33.48 -15.58 -10.96
N VAL A 569 -33.84 -14.91 -9.86
CA VAL A 569 -35.04 -14.09 -9.66
C VAL A 569 -34.65 -12.75 -9.05
N ASN A 570 -34.51 -11.73 -9.89
CA ASN A 570 -34.22 -10.36 -9.44
C ASN A 570 -35.26 -9.86 -8.41
N ASP A 571 -34.90 -9.92 -7.12
CA ASP A 571 -35.66 -9.42 -5.98
C ASP A 571 -34.89 -8.39 -5.15
N GLY A 572 -33.66 -8.08 -5.57
CA GLY A 572 -32.77 -7.10 -4.96
C GLY A 572 -31.96 -7.67 -3.79
N SER A 573 -31.86 -8.99 -3.67
CA SER A 573 -31.18 -9.63 -2.54
C SER A 573 -29.67 -9.76 -2.70
N THR A 574 -29.16 -9.77 -3.94
CA THR A 574 -27.72 -9.89 -4.23
C THR A 574 -27.11 -8.55 -4.66
N ALA A 575 -25.78 -8.43 -4.56
CA ALA A 575 -25.07 -7.20 -4.93
C ALA A 575 -25.28 -6.81 -6.40
N VAL A 576 -25.26 -7.77 -7.32
CA VAL A 576 -25.48 -7.49 -8.76
C VAL A 576 -26.92 -7.04 -9.04
N GLU A 577 -27.91 -7.60 -8.33
CA GLU A 577 -29.31 -7.17 -8.44
C GLU A 577 -29.50 -5.77 -7.87
N ALA A 578 -28.94 -5.48 -6.69
CA ALA A 578 -29.00 -4.16 -6.07
C ALA A 578 -28.42 -3.10 -7.01
N LEU A 579 -27.29 -3.40 -7.65
CA LEU A 579 -26.66 -2.53 -8.66
C LEU A 579 -27.55 -2.30 -9.87
N VAL A 580 -28.01 -3.36 -10.55
CA VAL A 580 -28.85 -3.25 -11.76
C VAL A 580 -30.16 -2.52 -11.45
N ASN A 581 -30.79 -2.82 -10.32
CA ASN A 581 -32.02 -2.17 -9.90
C ASN A 581 -31.82 -0.67 -9.64
N ALA A 582 -30.69 -0.29 -9.02
CA ALA A 582 -30.37 1.11 -8.80
C ALA A 582 -30.10 1.87 -10.11
N VAL A 583 -29.34 1.27 -11.04
CA VAL A 583 -29.09 1.84 -12.38
C VAL A 583 -30.41 2.07 -13.13
N ASN A 584 -31.25 1.03 -13.22
CA ASN A 584 -32.53 1.10 -13.93
C ASN A 584 -33.51 2.08 -13.27
N SER A 585 -33.51 2.16 -11.94
CA SER A 585 -34.29 3.15 -11.19
C SER A 585 -33.88 4.58 -11.55
N GLN A 586 -32.58 4.86 -11.62
CA GLN A 586 -32.07 6.18 -11.98
C GLN A 586 -32.33 6.54 -13.46
N LEU A 587 -32.29 5.56 -14.36
CA LEU A 587 -32.66 5.73 -15.77
C LEU A 587 -34.18 5.85 -15.99
N GLY A 588 -35.00 5.39 -15.04
CA GLY A 588 -36.46 5.40 -15.10
C GLY A 588 -37.08 4.29 -15.96
N SER A 589 -36.29 3.28 -16.34
CA SER A 589 -36.72 2.11 -17.11
C SER A 589 -35.74 0.94 -16.95
N ASP A 590 -36.21 -0.28 -17.23
CA ASP A 590 -35.38 -1.49 -17.24
C ASP A 590 -34.48 -1.51 -18.49
N VAL A 591 -33.30 -0.90 -18.39
CA VAL A 591 -32.31 -0.81 -19.49
C VAL A 591 -31.31 -1.96 -19.41
N TYR A 592 -30.75 -2.15 -18.22
CA TYR A 592 -29.74 -3.17 -17.94
C TYR A 592 -30.35 -4.42 -17.32
N ALA A 593 -29.76 -5.57 -17.62
CA ALA A 593 -29.97 -6.84 -16.94
C ALA A 593 -28.61 -7.44 -16.53
N TYR A 594 -28.62 -8.37 -15.57
CA TYR A 594 -27.43 -9.15 -15.22
C TYR A 594 -27.51 -10.56 -15.79
N VAL A 595 -26.36 -11.22 -15.88
CA VAL A 595 -26.27 -12.65 -16.20
C VAL A 595 -26.27 -13.46 -14.91
N TYR A 596 -27.26 -14.34 -14.74
CA TYR A 596 -27.20 -15.40 -13.72
C TYR A 596 -26.21 -16.48 -14.18
N PRO A 597 -25.15 -16.79 -13.42
CA PRO A 597 -24.09 -17.71 -13.86
C PRO A 597 -24.53 -19.18 -13.91
N GLY A 598 -25.76 -19.50 -13.48
CA GLY A 598 -26.29 -20.87 -13.45
C GLY A 598 -26.22 -21.54 -12.08
N ASP A 599 -25.40 -21.00 -11.19
CA ASP A 599 -25.23 -21.41 -9.80
C ASP A 599 -25.32 -20.20 -8.85
N GLN A 600 -25.51 -20.44 -7.55
CA GLN A 600 -25.56 -19.35 -6.55
C GLN A 600 -24.23 -18.61 -6.38
N PHE A 601 -23.11 -19.28 -6.68
CA PHE A 601 -21.77 -18.76 -6.44
C PHE A 601 -20.86 -18.98 -7.65
N VAL A 602 -19.99 -18.02 -7.93
CA VAL A 602 -18.92 -18.13 -8.92
C VAL A 602 -17.62 -18.43 -8.17
N GLY A 603 -17.28 -19.72 -8.07
CA GLY A 603 -16.14 -20.18 -7.26
C GLY A 603 -16.39 -20.10 -5.75
N SER A 604 -15.32 -19.99 -4.95
CA SER A 604 -15.38 -20.09 -3.49
C SER A 604 -14.99 -18.84 -2.70
N ASP A 605 -14.46 -17.79 -3.35
CA ASP A 605 -14.03 -16.56 -2.68
C ASP A 605 -15.25 -15.69 -2.30
N ALA A 606 -15.09 -14.78 -1.33
CA ALA A 606 -16.10 -13.78 -0.99
C ALA A 606 -16.37 -12.82 -2.16
N ILE A 607 -15.37 -12.61 -3.02
CA ILE A 607 -15.43 -11.78 -4.22
C ILE A 607 -15.68 -12.65 -5.46
N ALA A 608 -16.58 -12.21 -6.32
CA ALA A 608 -16.85 -12.80 -7.63
C ALA A 608 -16.67 -11.80 -8.77
N VAL A 609 -16.62 -12.35 -9.97
CA VAL A 609 -16.82 -11.61 -11.23
C VAL A 609 -18.29 -11.71 -11.66
N GLY A 610 -18.78 -10.75 -12.44
CA GLY A 610 -20.15 -10.72 -12.94
C GLY A 610 -20.27 -10.05 -14.31
N VAL A 611 -21.44 -10.13 -14.92
CA VAL A 611 -21.74 -9.47 -16.20
C VAL A 611 -23.09 -8.77 -16.12
N ILE A 612 -23.12 -7.50 -16.54
CA ILE A 612 -24.37 -6.76 -16.82
C ILE A 612 -24.37 -6.27 -18.27
N TYR A 613 -25.55 -6.11 -18.86
CA TYR A 613 -25.69 -5.76 -20.28
C TYR A 613 -26.96 -4.98 -20.56
N LYS A 614 -26.95 -4.18 -21.62
CA LYS A 614 -28.14 -3.49 -22.13
C LYS A 614 -29.00 -4.44 -22.96
N THR A 615 -30.25 -4.59 -22.52
CA THR A 615 -31.21 -5.55 -23.10
C THR A 615 -31.69 -5.22 -24.51
N ASN A 616 -31.43 -4.00 -25.00
CA ASN A 616 -31.76 -3.56 -26.36
C ASN A 616 -30.57 -3.62 -27.34
N ALA A 617 -29.36 -3.84 -26.85
CA ALA A 617 -28.15 -3.94 -27.66
C ALA A 617 -27.73 -5.39 -27.86
N VAL A 618 -27.77 -6.19 -26.78
CA VAL A 618 -27.38 -7.60 -26.81
C VAL A 618 -28.35 -8.47 -26.02
N ALA A 619 -28.34 -9.77 -26.30
CA ALA A 619 -28.97 -10.79 -25.46
C ALA A 619 -28.06 -12.02 -25.38
N PRO A 620 -28.10 -12.83 -24.30
CA PRO A 620 -27.43 -14.12 -24.29
C PRO A 620 -27.80 -14.92 -25.54
N ALA A 621 -26.79 -15.40 -26.28
CA ALA A 621 -27.01 -16.05 -27.57
C ALA A 621 -27.87 -17.31 -27.42
N ALA A 622 -28.64 -17.64 -28.46
CA ALA A 622 -29.49 -18.82 -28.44
C ALA A 622 -28.66 -20.11 -28.21
N ASN A 623 -29.04 -20.89 -27.20
CA ASN A 623 -28.32 -22.10 -26.73
C ASN A 623 -26.96 -21.84 -26.04
N SER A 624 -26.66 -20.59 -25.72
CA SER A 624 -25.56 -20.21 -24.82
C SER A 624 -25.94 -20.50 -23.37
N TYR A 625 -25.00 -21.03 -22.60
CA TYR A 625 -25.10 -21.18 -21.15
C TYR A 625 -23.90 -20.49 -20.51
N PRO A 626 -24.09 -19.63 -19.49
CA PRO A 626 -22.98 -19.10 -18.72
C PRO A 626 -22.10 -20.24 -18.19
N ALA A 627 -20.79 -20.07 -18.25
CA ALA A 627 -19.82 -21.09 -17.90
C ALA A 627 -18.81 -20.53 -16.90
N ILE A 628 -18.45 -21.33 -15.89
CA ILE A 628 -17.50 -20.95 -14.84
C ILE A 628 -16.21 -21.75 -15.03
N LEU A 629 -15.06 -21.08 -14.95
CA LEU A 629 -13.75 -21.73 -14.85
C LEU A 629 -13.32 -21.78 -13.39
N ASP A 630 -13.49 -22.96 -12.78
CA ASP A 630 -13.01 -23.30 -11.45
C ASP A 630 -12.03 -24.48 -11.51
N ASP A 631 -11.58 -24.98 -10.36
CA ASP A 631 -10.65 -26.11 -10.32
C ASP A 631 -11.26 -27.42 -10.85
N SER A 632 -12.58 -27.60 -10.76
CA SER A 632 -13.25 -28.79 -11.27
C SER A 632 -13.19 -28.84 -12.81
N VAL A 633 -13.32 -27.68 -13.45
CA VAL A 633 -13.18 -27.51 -14.89
C VAL A 633 -11.71 -27.56 -15.30
N ALA A 634 -10.84 -26.84 -14.59
CA ALA A 634 -9.40 -26.82 -14.89
C ALA A 634 -8.77 -28.23 -14.83
N ALA A 635 -9.21 -29.08 -13.91
CA ALA A 635 -8.78 -30.48 -13.81
C ALA A 635 -9.13 -31.35 -15.03
N THR A 636 -10.06 -30.91 -15.89
CA THR A 636 -10.41 -31.60 -17.14
C THR A 636 -9.53 -31.20 -18.32
N LEU A 637 -8.76 -30.12 -18.19
CA LEU A 637 -7.92 -29.58 -19.26
C LEU A 637 -6.64 -30.42 -19.42
N PRO A 638 -6.24 -30.78 -20.64
CA PRO A 638 -5.03 -31.58 -20.89
C PRO A 638 -3.76 -31.02 -20.27
N GLU A 639 -3.64 -29.69 -20.22
CA GLU A 639 -2.51 -28.93 -19.67
C GLU A 639 -2.31 -29.19 -18.18
N PHE A 640 -3.39 -29.53 -17.46
CA PHE A 640 -3.41 -29.73 -16.01
C PHE A 640 -3.62 -31.18 -15.58
N ALA A 641 -3.59 -32.15 -16.51
CA ALA A 641 -3.83 -33.57 -16.22
C ALA A 641 -2.89 -34.20 -15.17
N GLY A 642 -1.75 -33.56 -14.87
CA GLY A 642 -0.78 -33.99 -13.85
C GLY A 642 -0.82 -33.20 -12.54
N ARG A 643 -1.68 -32.18 -12.42
CA ARG A 643 -1.80 -31.34 -11.23
C ARG A 643 -2.66 -32.02 -10.16
N ASP A 644 -2.30 -31.82 -8.90
CA ASP A 644 -3.11 -32.20 -7.74
C ASP A 644 -3.85 -30.97 -7.19
N PHE A 645 -5.11 -30.80 -7.58
CA PHE A 645 -5.91 -29.64 -7.20
C PHE A 645 -6.33 -29.64 -5.72
N ASP A 646 -6.23 -30.78 -5.01
CA ASP A 646 -6.50 -30.82 -3.57
C ASP A 646 -5.38 -30.12 -2.77
N THR A 647 -4.15 -30.11 -3.31
CA THR A 647 -2.97 -29.55 -2.63
C THR A 647 -2.41 -28.28 -3.28
N ASP A 648 -2.71 -28.04 -4.55
CA ASP A 648 -2.31 -26.85 -5.32
C ASP A 648 -3.46 -26.33 -6.21
N PRO A 649 -4.56 -25.83 -5.59
CA PRO A 649 -5.72 -25.30 -6.30
C PRO A 649 -5.35 -24.04 -7.11
N LEU A 650 -6.06 -23.79 -8.20
CA LEU A 650 -5.88 -22.57 -9.04
C LEU A 650 -6.93 -21.50 -8.75
N PHE A 651 -8.16 -21.92 -8.45
CA PHE A 651 -9.33 -21.04 -8.34
C PHE A 651 -10.12 -21.17 -7.03
N ASN A 652 -9.96 -22.28 -6.29
CA ASN A 652 -10.70 -22.51 -5.05
C ASN A 652 -9.82 -22.38 -3.81
N GLY A 653 -10.25 -21.52 -2.88
CA GLY A 653 -9.64 -21.34 -1.57
C GLY A 653 -8.71 -20.13 -1.46
N GLU A 654 -8.06 -20.01 -0.31
CA GLU A 654 -7.16 -18.90 -0.02
C GLU A 654 -5.94 -18.90 -0.96
N ALA A 655 -5.49 -17.70 -1.33
CA ALA A 655 -4.36 -17.49 -2.25
C ALA A 655 -4.54 -18.06 -3.67
N THR A 656 -5.77 -18.11 -4.18
CA THR A 656 -6.08 -18.51 -5.56
C THR A 656 -6.60 -17.35 -6.41
N ASN A 657 -6.75 -17.59 -7.71
CA ASN A 657 -7.46 -16.67 -8.60
C ASN A 657 -8.96 -16.74 -8.29
N ARG A 658 -9.73 -15.67 -8.57
CA ARG A 658 -11.20 -15.81 -8.55
C ARG A 658 -11.61 -16.60 -9.80
N ALA A 659 -12.65 -17.42 -9.69
CA ALA A 659 -13.15 -18.19 -10.81
C ALA A 659 -13.63 -17.26 -11.94
N SER A 660 -13.29 -17.59 -13.19
CA SER A 660 -13.69 -16.78 -14.36
C SER A 660 -15.12 -17.11 -14.79
N LEU A 661 -15.83 -16.14 -15.38
CA LEU A 661 -17.17 -16.31 -15.92
C LEU A 661 -17.18 -15.99 -17.42
N ALA A 662 -17.66 -16.93 -18.24
CA ALA A 662 -17.83 -16.73 -19.68
C ALA A 662 -19.30 -16.77 -20.10
N VAL A 663 -19.67 -15.88 -21.02
CA VAL A 663 -21.03 -15.78 -21.57
C VAL A 663 -20.93 -15.43 -23.05
N SER A 664 -21.67 -16.14 -23.91
CA SER A 664 -21.81 -15.73 -25.31
C SER A 664 -23.08 -14.93 -25.52
N PHE A 665 -22.95 -13.80 -26.20
CA PHE A 665 -24.02 -12.86 -26.55
C PHE A 665 -24.25 -12.84 -28.06
N GLU A 666 -25.47 -12.48 -28.45
CA GLU A 666 -25.84 -12.05 -29.79
C GLU A 666 -26.05 -10.53 -29.77
N HIS A 667 -25.39 -9.81 -30.68
CA HIS A 667 -25.62 -8.40 -30.90
C HIS A 667 -26.89 -8.19 -31.73
N LEU A 668 -27.93 -7.68 -31.10
CA LEU A 668 -29.30 -7.66 -31.64
C LEU A 668 -29.44 -6.80 -32.91
N GLY A 669 -28.57 -5.81 -33.10
CA GLY A 669 -28.57 -4.96 -34.28
C GLY A 669 -28.03 -5.65 -35.53
N THR A 670 -27.25 -6.72 -35.38
CA THR A 670 -26.54 -7.35 -36.50
C THR A 670 -26.67 -8.87 -36.56
N GLY A 671 -27.07 -9.53 -35.48
CA GLY A 671 -27.08 -11.00 -35.37
C GLY A 671 -25.69 -11.62 -35.13
N ASP A 672 -24.65 -10.79 -35.00
CA ASP A 672 -23.27 -11.22 -34.76
C ASP A 672 -23.14 -11.79 -33.34
N THR A 673 -22.43 -12.89 -33.18
CA THR A 673 -22.20 -13.51 -31.87
C THR A 673 -20.78 -13.24 -31.37
N PHE A 674 -20.62 -13.18 -30.04
CA PHE A 674 -19.31 -13.05 -29.42
C PHE A 674 -19.34 -13.63 -28.01
N THR A 675 -18.17 -13.97 -27.47
CA THR A 675 -18.00 -14.47 -26.10
C THR A 675 -17.23 -13.47 -25.26
N ILE A 676 -17.74 -13.15 -24.07
CA ILE A 676 -16.99 -12.40 -23.06
C ILE A 676 -16.56 -13.34 -21.93
N ALA A 677 -15.30 -13.26 -21.53
CA ALA A 677 -14.75 -13.96 -20.36
C ALA A 677 -14.24 -12.93 -19.36
N VAL A 678 -14.90 -12.84 -18.19
CA VAL A 678 -14.53 -11.93 -17.10
C VAL A 678 -13.61 -12.66 -16.12
N ASN A 679 -12.52 -12.02 -15.75
CA ASN A 679 -11.44 -12.62 -14.97
C ASN A 679 -11.04 -11.68 -13.82
N HIS A 680 -10.68 -12.28 -12.68
CA HIS A 680 -10.05 -11.56 -11.59
C HIS A 680 -8.94 -12.44 -11.01
N PHE A 681 -7.71 -12.20 -11.47
CA PHE A 681 -6.55 -13.01 -11.12
C PHE A 681 -6.02 -12.69 -9.72
N LYS A 682 -5.21 -13.60 -9.17
CA LYS A 682 -4.68 -13.47 -7.82
C LYS A 682 -3.81 -12.21 -7.65
N SER A 683 -4.12 -11.39 -6.65
CA SER A 683 -3.35 -10.19 -6.31
C SER A 683 -1.85 -10.43 -6.04
N LYS A 684 -1.04 -9.41 -6.32
CA LYS A 684 0.44 -9.41 -6.25
C LYS A 684 1.00 -9.28 -4.83
N GLY A 685 0.15 -8.84 -3.89
CA GLY A 685 0.55 -8.50 -2.52
C GLY A 685 1.03 -9.69 -1.68
N GLN A 686 1.59 -9.37 -0.51
CA GLN A 686 2.05 -10.35 0.47
C GLN A 686 0.93 -11.35 0.82
N SER A 687 1.33 -12.58 1.13
CA SER A 687 0.37 -13.69 1.25
C SER A 687 0.73 -14.71 2.32
N GLY A 688 1.60 -14.34 3.27
CA GLY A 688 2.13 -15.26 4.29
C GLY A 688 2.93 -16.44 3.72
N LEU A 689 3.29 -16.42 2.43
CA LEU A 689 4.09 -17.47 1.80
C LEU A 689 5.55 -17.29 2.18
N GLU A 690 6.05 -18.12 3.09
CA GLU A 690 7.44 -18.03 3.60
C GLU A 690 8.45 -18.87 2.79
N ASP A 691 7.98 -19.83 2.00
CA ASP A 691 8.86 -20.69 1.21
C ASP A 691 9.46 -19.94 0.00
N THR A 692 10.64 -19.38 0.21
CA THR A 692 11.45 -18.69 -0.83
C THR A 692 11.76 -19.55 -2.06
N ALA A 693 11.66 -20.88 -1.97
CA ALA A 693 11.87 -21.77 -3.12
C ALA A 693 10.62 -21.87 -4.02
N SER A 694 9.44 -21.53 -3.49
CA SER A 694 8.18 -21.55 -4.25
C SER A 694 8.27 -20.67 -5.49
N THR A 695 7.68 -21.13 -6.59
CA THR A 695 7.56 -20.34 -7.83
C THR A 695 6.60 -19.17 -7.68
N ASN A 696 5.76 -19.18 -6.65
CA ASN A 696 4.85 -18.08 -6.29
C ASN A 696 5.45 -17.08 -5.31
N PHE A 697 6.64 -17.35 -4.77
CA PHE A 697 7.35 -16.42 -3.90
C PHE A 697 7.83 -15.19 -4.68
N ASP A 698 7.76 -14.02 -4.07
CA ASP A 698 8.25 -12.78 -4.68
C ASP A 698 9.75 -12.84 -4.96
N ARG A 699 10.10 -12.74 -6.24
CA ARG A 699 11.48 -12.78 -6.71
C ARG A 699 12.17 -11.42 -6.71
N GLN A 700 11.51 -10.40 -6.14
CA GLN A 700 11.97 -9.02 -6.07
C GLN A 700 12.35 -8.48 -7.45
N ASN A 701 11.55 -8.83 -8.46
CA ASN A 701 11.79 -8.53 -9.87
C ASN A 701 10.68 -7.66 -10.50
N GLY A 702 9.86 -7.03 -9.66
CA GLY A 702 8.70 -6.22 -10.03
C GLY A 702 7.40 -7.01 -10.25
N ALA A 703 7.45 -8.33 -10.46
CA ALA A 703 6.24 -9.12 -10.70
C ALA A 703 5.41 -9.40 -9.43
N GLY A 704 6.01 -9.27 -8.23
CA GLY A 704 5.38 -9.56 -6.95
C GLY A 704 5.10 -11.04 -6.73
N PHE A 705 4.34 -11.36 -5.68
CA PHE A 705 3.91 -12.73 -5.39
C PHE A 705 2.94 -13.27 -6.46
N TRP A 706 2.81 -14.59 -6.52
CA TRP A 706 1.80 -15.31 -7.31
C TRP A 706 1.88 -15.13 -8.84
N ASN A 707 2.98 -14.62 -9.38
CA ASN A 707 3.13 -14.47 -10.83
C ASN A 707 2.99 -15.81 -11.58
N GLN A 708 3.54 -16.90 -11.04
CA GLN A 708 3.37 -18.24 -11.61
C GLN A 708 1.90 -18.70 -11.57
N ARG A 709 1.20 -18.47 -10.46
CA ARG A 709 -0.24 -18.81 -10.32
C ARG A 709 -1.12 -18.03 -11.29
N ARG A 710 -0.81 -16.76 -11.55
CA ARG A 710 -1.49 -15.95 -12.56
C ARG A 710 -1.20 -16.45 -13.98
N LEU A 711 0.04 -16.84 -14.28
CA LEU A 711 0.39 -17.48 -15.56
C LEU A 711 -0.42 -18.76 -15.78
N GLU A 712 -0.58 -19.59 -14.75
CA GLU A 712 -1.38 -20.82 -14.82
C GLU A 712 -2.86 -20.53 -15.04
N ALA A 713 -3.40 -19.44 -14.47
CA ALA A 713 -4.76 -18.98 -14.76
C ALA A 713 -4.91 -18.58 -16.24
N ALA A 714 -3.95 -17.85 -16.81
CA ALA A 714 -3.95 -17.48 -18.22
C ALA A 714 -3.90 -18.72 -19.15
N GLN A 715 -3.13 -19.74 -18.77
CA GLN A 715 -3.07 -21.03 -19.46
C GLN A 715 -4.42 -21.77 -19.40
N ALA A 716 -5.02 -21.86 -18.21
CA ALA A 716 -6.32 -22.49 -18.01
C ALA A 716 -7.42 -21.77 -18.80
N LEU A 717 -7.44 -20.43 -18.76
CA LEU A 717 -8.39 -19.58 -19.48
C LEU A 717 -8.33 -19.84 -20.99
N THR A 718 -7.12 -19.80 -21.57
CA THR A 718 -6.91 -20.01 -23.01
C THR A 718 -7.37 -21.41 -23.45
N ALA A 719 -6.96 -22.45 -22.70
CA ALA A 719 -7.34 -23.83 -22.99
C ALA A 719 -8.84 -24.07 -22.82
N TRP A 720 -9.46 -23.46 -21.81
CA TRP A 720 -10.90 -23.56 -21.54
C TRP A 720 -11.74 -22.88 -22.62
N LEU A 721 -11.40 -21.66 -23.03
CA LEU A 721 -12.10 -20.93 -24.09
C LEU A 721 -12.07 -21.67 -25.43
N ALA A 722 -10.97 -22.35 -25.74
CA ALA A 722 -10.85 -23.20 -26.93
C ALA A 722 -11.84 -24.41 -26.95
N THR A 723 -12.49 -24.72 -25.83
CA THR A 723 -13.53 -25.77 -25.76
C THR A 723 -14.93 -25.29 -26.07
N ALA A 724 -15.12 -24.00 -26.39
CA ALA A 724 -16.43 -23.36 -26.53
C ALA A 724 -17.32 -23.59 -25.29
N PRO A 725 -16.88 -23.14 -24.10
CA PRO A 725 -17.43 -23.60 -22.82
C PRO A 725 -18.89 -23.17 -22.59
N THR A 726 -19.34 -22.13 -23.30
CA THR A 726 -20.73 -21.65 -23.26
C THR A 726 -21.67 -22.46 -24.17
N GLY A 727 -21.14 -23.37 -24.98
CA GLY A 727 -21.86 -24.11 -26.01
C GLY A 727 -21.89 -23.41 -27.38
N ILE A 728 -21.39 -22.18 -27.48
CA ILE A 728 -21.25 -21.43 -28.74
C ILE A 728 -19.77 -21.42 -29.15
N SER A 729 -19.49 -21.93 -30.36
CA SER A 729 -18.16 -21.85 -30.96
C SER A 729 -18.10 -20.59 -31.81
N ASP A 730 -17.37 -19.59 -31.33
CA ASP A 730 -17.14 -18.32 -32.01
C ASP A 730 -15.67 -17.93 -31.83
N ASP A 731 -15.08 -17.30 -32.85
CA ASP A 731 -13.71 -16.79 -32.80
C ASP A 731 -13.65 -15.43 -32.08
N ASP A 732 -14.78 -14.71 -32.01
CA ASP A 732 -14.91 -13.41 -31.37
C ASP A 732 -14.96 -13.53 -29.85
N ILE A 733 -13.79 -13.42 -29.22
CA ILE A 733 -13.62 -13.57 -27.78
C ILE A 733 -12.99 -12.32 -27.15
N PHE A 734 -13.68 -11.79 -26.14
CA PHE A 734 -13.15 -10.79 -25.20
C PHE A 734 -12.61 -11.48 -23.94
N VAL A 735 -11.41 -11.10 -23.51
CA VAL A 735 -10.90 -11.37 -22.17
C VAL A 735 -10.87 -10.04 -21.42
N VAL A 736 -11.72 -9.92 -20.41
CA VAL A 736 -11.89 -8.68 -19.64
C VAL A 736 -11.66 -8.90 -18.15
N GLY A 737 -11.36 -7.83 -17.42
CA GLY A 737 -11.26 -7.83 -15.97
C GLY A 737 -9.87 -7.46 -15.45
N ASP A 738 -9.69 -7.63 -14.14
CA ASP A 738 -8.43 -7.36 -13.44
C ASP A 738 -7.52 -8.61 -13.51
N LEU A 739 -6.46 -8.53 -14.31
CA LEU A 739 -5.48 -9.61 -14.45
C LEU A 739 -4.40 -9.56 -13.38
N ASN A 740 -4.42 -8.55 -12.50
CA ASN A 740 -3.47 -8.30 -11.43
C ASN A 740 -2.01 -8.41 -11.91
N SER A 741 -1.75 -7.98 -13.14
CA SER A 741 -0.48 -8.18 -13.84
C SER A 741 -0.20 -7.03 -14.80
N TYR A 742 0.97 -6.42 -14.70
CA TYR A 742 1.41 -5.40 -15.64
C TYR A 742 1.78 -6.03 -16.99
N VAL A 743 1.77 -5.23 -18.06
CA VAL A 743 1.77 -5.74 -19.45
C VAL A 743 2.96 -6.64 -19.78
N ALA A 744 4.15 -6.41 -19.19
CA ALA A 744 5.35 -7.20 -19.47
C ALA A 744 5.47 -8.48 -18.62
N GLU A 745 4.49 -8.77 -17.75
CA GLU A 745 4.48 -9.96 -16.89
C GLU A 745 3.97 -11.20 -17.62
N ASP A 746 4.42 -12.36 -17.13
CA ASP A 746 4.16 -13.67 -17.74
C ASP A 746 2.68 -13.95 -18.12
N PRO A 747 1.67 -13.70 -17.25
CA PRO A 747 0.27 -13.97 -17.62
C PRO A 747 -0.21 -13.16 -18.82
N VAL A 748 0.09 -11.85 -18.87
CA VAL A 748 -0.33 -10.99 -19.99
C VAL A 748 0.45 -11.36 -21.24
N GLN A 749 1.76 -11.55 -21.13
CA GLN A 749 2.60 -12.00 -22.25
C GLN A 749 2.15 -13.35 -22.80
N TYR A 750 1.67 -14.27 -21.95
CA TYR A 750 1.10 -15.54 -22.38
C TYR A 750 -0.18 -15.34 -23.19
N LEU A 751 -1.13 -14.54 -22.71
CA LEU A 751 -2.37 -14.26 -23.45
C LEU A 751 -2.07 -13.62 -24.81
N LEU A 752 -1.15 -12.65 -24.85
CA LEU A 752 -0.71 -11.99 -26.09
C LEU A 752 -0.05 -12.96 -27.08
N ALA A 753 0.72 -13.94 -26.57
CA ALA A 753 1.33 -14.97 -27.40
C ALA A 753 0.34 -16.03 -27.92
N ASN A 754 -0.89 -16.06 -27.40
CA ASN A 754 -1.91 -17.07 -27.72
C ASN A 754 -3.17 -16.49 -28.37
N GLY A 755 -3.02 -15.43 -29.16
CA GLY A 755 -4.07 -14.93 -30.07
C GLY A 755 -5.01 -13.90 -29.47
N PHE A 756 -4.66 -13.35 -28.30
CA PHE A 756 -5.28 -12.14 -27.75
C PHE A 756 -4.39 -10.93 -27.98
N ASN A 757 -4.99 -9.74 -28.05
CA ASN A 757 -4.30 -8.51 -28.36
C ASN A 757 -4.68 -7.44 -27.34
N ASN A 758 -3.69 -6.68 -26.87
CA ASN A 758 -3.97 -5.52 -26.05
C ASN A 758 -4.43 -4.35 -26.94
N VAL A 759 -5.53 -3.71 -26.55
CA VAL A 759 -6.09 -2.51 -27.20
C VAL A 759 -5.42 -1.23 -26.73
N GLU A 760 -4.75 -1.28 -25.58
CA GLU A 760 -4.13 -0.13 -24.94
C GLU A 760 -2.76 0.19 -25.53
N ASN A 761 -2.33 1.44 -25.36
CA ASN A 761 -0.98 1.87 -25.74
C ASN A 761 0.02 1.69 -24.57
N ALA A 762 1.30 1.95 -24.81
CA ALA A 762 2.36 1.74 -23.82
C ALA A 762 2.32 2.70 -22.61
N ASP A 763 1.62 3.84 -22.73
CA ASP A 763 1.51 4.86 -21.68
C ASP A 763 0.22 4.69 -20.85
N ALA A 764 -0.60 3.69 -21.15
CA ALA A 764 -1.84 3.40 -20.44
C ALA A 764 -1.57 2.92 -19.01
N TYR A 765 -2.51 3.25 -18.12
CA TYR A 765 -2.58 2.75 -16.76
C TYR A 765 -4.04 2.72 -16.30
N SER A 766 -4.37 1.79 -15.41
CA SER A 766 -5.69 1.72 -14.78
C SER A 766 -5.62 1.83 -13.26
N PHE A 767 -4.41 1.77 -12.70
CA PHE A 767 -4.18 1.69 -11.27
C PHE A 767 -2.89 2.42 -10.86
N VAL A 768 -2.85 2.87 -9.61
CA VAL A 768 -1.70 3.52 -9.00
C VAL A 768 -1.36 2.77 -7.72
N PHE A 769 -0.10 2.34 -7.60
CA PHE A 769 0.38 1.60 -6.44
C PHE A 769 1.76 2.11 -6.03
N ASP A 770 1.92 2.44 -4.75
CA ASP A 770 3.15 3.02 -4.18
C ASP A 770 3.69 4.20 -5.02
N GLY A 771 2.78 5.09 -5.43
CA GLY A 771 3.07 6.25 -6.26
C GLY A 771 3.43 5.97 -7.73
N GLN A 772 3.32 4.73 -8.20
CA GLN A 772 3.66 4.33 -9.57
C GLN A 772 2.42 3.90 -10.37
N VAL A 773 2.33 4.35 -11.63
CA VAL A 773 1.22 4.00 -12.54
C VAL A 773 1.43 2.65 -13.23
N GLY A 774 0.35 1.91 -13.48
CA GLY A 774 0.40 0.70 -14.32
C GLY A 774 -0.98 0.17 -14.70
N THR A 775 -1.02 -0.77 -15.65
CA THR A 775 -2.26 -1.42 -16.10
C THR A 775 -2.48 -2.74 -15.39
N LEU A 776 -3.61 -2.88 -14.70
CA LEU A 776 -4.08 -4.15 -14.15
C LEU A 776 -5.38 -4.63 -14.80
N ASP A 777 -6.21 -3.69 -15.28
CA ASP A 777 -7.50 -3.95 -15.90
C ASP A 777 -7.37 -3.97 -17.41
N TYR A 778 -7.87 -5.03 -18.04
CA TYR A 778 -7.70 -5.22 -19.48
C TYR A 778 -9.03 -5.48 -20.18
N VAL A 779 -9.05 -5.14 -21.47
CA VAL A 779 -9.95 -5.67 -22.47
C VAL A 779 -9.08 -6.19 -23.61
N LEU A 780 -8.71 -7.48 -23.53
CA LEU A 780 -7.94 -8.13 -24.58
C LEU A 780 -8.90 -8.72 -25.61
N LEU A 781 -8.58 -8.49 -26.88
CA LEU A 781 -9.40 -8.93 -28.00
C LEU A 781 -8.71 -10.06 -28.76
N SER A 782 -9.46 -11.12 -29.05
CA SER A 782 -9.09 -12.10 -30.09
C SER A 782 -8.73 -11.41 -31.42
N ASP A 783 -7.96 -12.11 -32.26
CA ASP A 783 -7.58 -11.59 -33.59
C ASP A 783 -8.79 -11.14 -34.44
N SER A 784 -9.91 -11.86 -34.39
CA SER A 784 -11.12 -11.50 -35.16
C SER A 784 -11.81 -10.24 -34.62
N LEU A 785 -11.87 -10.05 -33.30
CA LEU A 785 -12.40 -8.82 -32.71
C LEU A 785 -11.50 -7.62 -32.92
N MET A 786 -10.18 -7.82 -32.99
CA MET A 786 -9.25 -6.73 -33.32
C MET A 786 -9.52 -6.13 -34.70
N GLU A 787 -10.02 -6.93 -35.66
CA GLU A 787 -10.43 -6.41 -36.97
C GLU A 787 -11.68 -5.52 -36.89
N LYS A 788 -12.51 -5.70 -35.85
CA LYS A 788 -13.74 -4.94 -35.58
C LYS A 788 -13.52 -3.74 -34.65
N LEU A 789 -12.34 -3.62 -34.02
CA LEU A 789 -12.02 -2.52 -33.10
C LEU A 789 -12.10 -1.16 -33.80
N THR A 790 -12.85 -0.24 -33.22
CA THR A 790 -12.94 1.15 -33.68
C THR A 790 -12.00 2.05 -32.88
N ASN A 791 -12.11 2.01 -31.55
CA ASN A 791 -11.25 2.70 -30.59
C ASN A 791 -11.38 2.11 -29.17
N ALA A 792 -10.42 2.44 -28.31
CA ALA A 792 -10.39 2.07 -26.89
C ALA A 792 -9.82 3.24 -26.08
N GLU A 793 -10.39 3.51 -24.92
CA GLU A 793 -9.97 4.60 -24.03
C GLU A 793 -10.16 4.20 -22.56
N ILE A 794 -9.24 4.64 -21.70
CA ILE A 794 -9.36 4.51 -20.24
C ILE A 794 -10.00 5.77 -19.69
N TRP A 795 -11.00 5.62 -18.83
CA TRP A 795 -11.58 6.75 -18.13
C TRP A 795 -10.88 6.95 -16.78
N HIS A 796 -9.93 7.89 -16.73
CA HIS A 796 -9.15 8.23 -15.52
C HIS A 796 -9.95 8.95 -14.43
N VAL A 797 -11.08 8.37 -14.02
CA VAL A 797 -12.04 8.93 -13.05
C VAL A 797 -11.74 8.51 -11.61
N ASN A 798 -10.85 7.53 -11.42
CA ASN A 798 -10.65 6.81 -10.17
C ASN A 798 -9.21 6.83 -9.67
N SER A 799 -8.26 6.31 -10.46
CA SER A 799 -6.93 5.91 -9.97
C SER A 799 -6.06 7.09 -9.50
N ASP A 800 -6.33 8.30 -10.00
CA ASP A 800 -5.60 9.52 -9.66
C ASP A 800 -6.21 10.33 -8.50
N GLU A 801 -7.32 9.87 -7.95
CA GLU A 801 -8.02 10.52 -6.83
C GLU A 801 -7.59 9.91 -5.50
N ALA A 802 -7.53 10.74 -4.45
CA ALA A 802 -7.38 10.22 -3.09
C ALA A 802 -8.60 9.40 -2.67
N ASP A 803 -8.37 8.36 -1.86
CA ASP A 803 -9.42 7.57 -1.23
C ASP A 803 -10.33 8.41 -0.30
N ALA A 804 -9.83 9.53 0.21
CA ALA A 804 -10.61 10.57 0.89
C ALA A 804 -11.93 10.97 0.17
N LEU A 805 -12.00 10.81 -1.16
CA LEU A 805 -13.16 11.15 -1.99
C LEU A 805 -14.12 9.97 -2.23
N ASP A 806 -13.78 8.76 -1.77
CA ASP A 806 -14.59 7.56 -1.96
C ASP A 806 -15.84 7.53 -1.05
N TYR A 807 -16.49 6.37 -0.96
CA TYR A 807 -17.73 6.19 -0.20
C TYR A 807 -17.54 6.07 1.32
N ASN A 808 -16.36 5.68 1.80
CA ASN A 808 -16.09 5.27 3.18
C ASN A 808 -16.11 6.49 4.14
N THR A 809 -16.45 6.25 5.42
CA THR A 809 -16.38 7.23 6.52
C THR A 809 -15.39 6.88 7.62
N ASP A 810 -14.55 5.89 7.37
CA ASP A 810 -13.55 5.38 8.28
C ASP A 810 -12.67 6.46 8.86
N PHE A 811 -12.20 6.16 10.07
CA PHE A 811 -11.33 7.06 10.84
C PHE A 811 -11.88 8.48 11.04
N GLY A 812 -13.21 8.68 10.91
CA GLY A 812 -13.85 9.99 11.10
C GLY A 812 -13.78 10.91 9.88
N ARG A 813 -13.52 10.35 8.69
CA ARG A 813 -13.46 11.08 7.42
C ARG A 813 -14.68 11.98 7.23
N SER A 814 -14.43 13.23 6.82
CA SER A 814 -15.49 14.22 6.62
C SER A 814 -16.44 13.81 5.50
N THR A 815 -17.74 13.78 5.79
CA THR A 815 -18.77 13.51 4.77
C THR A 815 -18.89 14.61 3.71
N ALA A 816 -18.25 15.77 3.93
CA ALA A 816 -18.22 16.87 2.96
C ALA A 816 -17.30 16.61 1.75
N TYR A 817 -16.36 15.66 1.86
CA TYR A 817 -15.45 15.31 0.77
C TYR A 817 -16.17 14.59 -0.38
N PHE A 818 -17.26 13.88 -0.07
CA PHE A 818 -18.02 13.09 -1.02
C PHE A 818 -19.02 13.90 -1.82
N ASN A 819 -19.01 13.74 -3.15
CA ASN A 819 -20.02 14.27 -4.05
C ASN A 819 -20.88 13.14 -4.67
N ALA A 820 -22.17 13.11 -4.33
CA ALA A 820 -23.10 12.11 -4.83
C ALA A 820 -23.48 12.28 -6.32
N THR A 821 -23.11 13.39 -6.95
CA THR A 821 -23.54 13.74 -8.31
C THR A 821 -22.56 13.34 -9.41
N THR A 822 -21.40 12.82 -9.03
CA THR A 822 -20.31 12.45 -9.94
C THR A 822 -20.01 10.96 -9.84
N ALA A 823 -19.19 10.46 -10.77
CA ALA A 823 -18.63 9.11 -10.74
C ALA A 823 -17.19 9.07 -10.18
N THR A 824 -16.62 10.23 -9.83
CA THR A 824 -15.24 10.38 -9.35
C THR A 824 -14.94 9.41 -8.21
N ARG A 825 -13.84 8.67 -8.24
CA ARG A 825 -13.42 7.76 -7.16
C ARG A 825 -14.57 6.81 -6.74
N ASN A 826 -15.26 6.22 -7.72
CA ASN A 826 -16.21 5.12 -7.48
C ASN A 826 -15.49 3.78 -7.27
N SER A 827 -14.25 3.69 -7.73
CA SER A 827 -13.32 2.60 -7.50
C SER A 827 -11.90 3.17 -7.34
N ASP A 828 -10.96 2.32 -7.01
CA ASP A 828 -9.52 2.55 -7.11
C ASP A 828 -8.91 2.22 -8.47
N HIS A 829 -9.67 1.56 -9.33
CA HIS A 829 -9.28 1.23 -10.71
C HIS A 829 -10.08 2.06 -11.72
N ASP A 830 -9.43 2.49 -12.79
CA ASP A 830 -10.08 3.17 -13.91
C ASP A 830 -10.72 2.15 -14.88
N PRO A 831 -11.98 2.34 -15.31
CA PRO A 831 -12.58 1.48 -16.32
C PRO A 831 -11.97 1.71 -17.71
N LEU A 832 -11.72 0.61 -18.42
CA LEU A 832 -11.31 0.58 -19.83
C LEU A 832 -12.51 0.28 -20.72
N LEU A 833 -12.85 1.21 -21.61
CA LEU A 833 -13.98 1.12 -22.54
C LEU A 833 -13.48 0.90 -23.98
N VAL A 834 -14.05 -0.09 -24.66
CA VAL A 834 -13.74 -0.42 -26.06
C VAL A 834 -14.98 -0.32 -26.94
N GLY A 835 -14.77 0.12 -28.18
CA GLY A 835 -15.79 0.22 -29.21
C GLY A 835 -15.50 -0.73 -30.36
N LEU A 836 -16.55 -1.36 -30.87
CA LEU A 836 -16.46 -2.28 -32.00
C LEU A 836 -17.54 -2.01 -33.03
N MET A 837 -17.21 -2.32 -34.27
CA MET A 837 -18.15 -2.34 -35.38
C MET A 837 -18.53 -3.79 -35.71
N MET A 838 -19.55 -4.31 -35.02
CA MET A 838 -20.12 -5.63 -35.29
C MET A 838 -20.77 -5.64 -36.68
N GLU A 839 -20.65 -6.76 -37.37
CA GLU A 839 -21.10 -6.91 -38.76
C GLU A 839 -22.41 -7.68 -38.83
N ILE A 840 -23.23 -7.41 -39.87
CA ILE A 840 -24.46 -8.17 -40.09
C ILE A 840 -24.10 -9.63 -40.37
N HIS A 841 -24.65 -10.55 -39.58
CA HIS A 841 -24.48 -11.98 -39.76
C HIS A 841 -25.79 -12.60 -40.27
N VAL A 842 -25.72 -13.27 -41.42
CA VAL A 842 -26.87 -13.91 -42.06
C VAL A 842 -26.49 -15.33 -42.44
N ASP A 843 -27.07 -16.31 -41.74
CA ASP A 843 -26.77 -17.73 -41.95
C ASP A 843 -27.88 -18.47 -42.71
N THR A 844 -29.09 -17.94 -42.67
CA THR A 844 -30.24 -18.57 -43.31
C THR A 844 -30.74 -17.76 -44.51
N LEU A 845 -31.30 -18.49 -45.47
CA LEU A 845 -31.87 -17.86 -46.66
C LEU A 845 -33.10 -16.97 -46.38
N PRO A 846 -33.98 -17.28 -45.40
CA PRO A 846 -34.99 -16.33 -44.93
C PRO A 846 -34.39 -15.02 -44.40
N GLU A 847 -33.37 -15.07 -43.54
CA GLU A 847 -32.71 -13.87 -43.02
C GLU A 847 -32.06 -13.05 -44.14
N LEU A 848 -31.53 -13.70 -45.18
CA LEU A 848 -30.98 -13.01 -46.35
C LEU A 848 -32.05 -12.28 -47.15
N ILE A 849 -33.25 -12.87 -47.25
CA ILE A 849 -34.40 -12.23 -47.89
C ILE A 849 -34.86 -11.04 -47.06
N ASP A 850 -34.89 -11.16 -45.74
CA ASP A 850 -35.26 -10.09 -44.83
C ASP A 850 -34.26 -8.93 -44.91
N LEU A 851 -32.94 -9.21 -44.85
CA LEU A 851 -31.88 -8.23 -45.07
C LEU A 851 -32.05 -7.53 -46.43
N TYR A 852 -32.25 -8.28 -47.50
CA TYR A 852 -32.50 -7.70 -48.83
C TYR A 852 -33.70 -6.75 -48.83
N ASN A 853 -34.80 -7.11 -48.16
CA ASN A 853 -36.01 -6.30 -48.09
C ASN A 853 -35.80 -5.03 -47.25
N GLU A 854 -35.07 -5.12 -46.13
CA GLU A 854 -34.72 -3.99 -45.28
C GLU A 854 -33.83 -2.99 -46.02
N LEU A 855 -32.76 -3.47 -46.65
CA LEU A 855 -31.85 -2.64 -47.46
C LEU A 855 -32.58 -1.97 -48.64
N LEU A 856 -33.60 -2.63 -49.19
CA LEU A 856 -34.41 -2.06 -50.26
C LEU A 856 -35.39 -1.00 -49.72
N ALA A 857 -35.90 -1.19 -48.51
CA ALA A 857 -36.86 -0.30 -47.87
C ALA A 857 -36.21 0.98 -47.34
N ASP A 858 -35.00 0.90 -46.78
CA ASP A 858 -34.24 2.05 -46.29
C ASP A 858 -33.55 2.85 -47.42
N GLY A 859 -33.43 2.25 -48.62
CA GLY A 859 -32.85 2.86 -49.81
C GLY A 859 -31.33 2.66 -49.95
N SER A 860 -30.71 1.89 -49.05
CA SER A 860 -29.30 1.51 -49.09
C SER A 860 -28.97 0.67 -50.33
N ILE A 861 -29.96 -0.06 -50.86
CA ILE A 861 -29.92 -0.67 -52.19
C ILE A 861 -31.15 -0.30 -53.02
N SER A 862 -31.02 -0.42 -54.33
CA SER A 862 -32.09 -0.24 -55.30
C SER A 862 -31.84 -1.12 -56.52
N GLY A 863 -32.87 -1.39 -57.33
CA GLY A 863 -32.61 -2.05 -58.60
C GLY A 863 -31.80 -1.16 -59.55
N THR A 864 -30.91 -1.74 -60.34
CA THR A 864 -30.07 -0.97 -61.28
C THR A 864 -30.90 -0.31 -62.39
N GLY A 865 -30.55 0.91 -62.79
CA GLY A 865 -31.14 1.57 -63.97
C GLY A 865 -31.55 3.01 -63.73
N LYS A 866 -31.87 3.72 -64.83
CA LYS A 866 -32.12 5.17 -64.82
C LYS A 866 -33.55 5.59 -64.44
N PHE A 867 -34.53 4.68 -64.60
CA PHE A 867 -35.94 5.01 -64.41
C PHE A 867 -36.51 4.22 -63.22
N PRO A 868 -37.32 4.84 -62.33
CA PRO A 868 -37.85 4.16 -61.14
C PRO A 868 -38.56 2.84 -61.42
N ILE A 869 -39.30 2.75 -62.53
CA ILE A 869 -39.98 1.51 -62.93
C ILE A 869 -39.01 0.40 -63.31
N VAL A 870 -37.83 0.73 -63.86
CA VAL A 870 -36.79 -0.25 -64.18
C VAL A 870 -36.10 -0.73 -62.91
N GLN A 871 -35.82 0.20 -61.98
CA GLN A 871 -35.25 -0.13 -60.67
C GLN A 871 -36.19 -1.08 -59.91
N ALA A 872 -37.48 -0.76 -59.82
CA ALA A 872 -38.47 -1.62 -59.18
C ALA A 872 -38.57 -3.02 -59.83
N VAL A 873 -38.52 -3.11 -61.16
CA VAL A 873 -38.56 -4.40 -61.87
C VAL A 873 -37.32 -5.24 -61.60
N ARG A 874 -36.14 -4.64 -61.50
CA ARG A 874 -34.89 -5.38 -61.25
C ARG A 874 -34.74 -5.79 -59.79
N ALA A 875 -35.11 -4.94 -58.85
CA ALA A 875 -35.23 -5.33 -57.44
C ALA A 875 -36.20 -6.53 -57.30
N ALA A 876 -37.42 -6.43 -57.82
CA ALA A 876 -38.38 -7.54 -57.80
C ALA A 876 -37.92 -8.80 -58.58
N HIS A 877 -36.94 -8.67 -59.48
CA HIS A 877 -36.32 -9.83 -60.13
C HIS A 877 -35.29 -10.49 -59.22
N PHE A 878 -34.48 -9.68 -58.53
CA PHE A 878 -33.50 -10.16 -57.55
C PHE A 878 -34.18 -10.89 -56.38
N GLU A 879 -35.23 -10.30 -55.80
CA GLU A 879 -36.07 -10.92 -54.77
C GLU A 879 -36.59 -12.30 -55.20
N LYS A 880 -37.00 -12.44 -56.47
CA LYS A 880 -37.47 -13.73 -57.02
C LYS A 880 -36.37 -14.78 -57.17
N LEU A 881 -35.10 -14.39 -57.25
CA LEU A 881 -33.99 -15.34 -57.23
C LEU A 881 -33.86 -15.92 -55.82
N LEU A 882 -33.81 -15.07 -54.80
CA LEU A 882 -33.73 -15.47 -53.39
C LEU A 882 -34.94 -16.34 -52.98
N ALA A 883 -36.17 -15.87 -53.23
CA ALA A 883 -37.40 -16.60 -52.90
C ALA A 883 -37.54 -17.93 -53.68
N ARG A 884 -36.94 -18.05 -54.87
CA ARG A 884 -36.89 -19.34 -55.58
C ARG A 884 -35.89 -20.28 -54.93
N SER A 885 -34.73 -19.76 -54.57
CA SER A 885 -33.71 -20.54 -53.87
C SER A 885 -34.28 -21.15 -52.60
N GLU A 886 -34.97 -20.34 -51.79
CA GLU A 886 -35.63 -20.75 -50.54
C GLU A 886 -36.63 -21.88 -50.77
N ARG A 887 -37.55 -21.70 -51.71
CA ARG A 887 -38.53 -22.73 -52.08
C ARG A 887 -37.89 -24.04 -52.54
N PHE A 888 -36.70 -24.00 -53.14
CA PHE A 888 -35.99 -25.22 -53.54
C PHE A 888 -35.34 -25.91 -52.34
N PHE A 889 -34.77 -25.16 -51.40
CA PHE A 889 -34.25 -25.72 -50.15
C PHE A 889 -35.34 -26.31 -49.27
N GLU A 890 -36.49 -25.65 -49.12
CA GLU A 890 -37.67 -26.20 -48.40
C GLU A 890 -38.12 -27.55 -48.97
N LYS A 891 -37.92 -27.77 -50.28
CA LYS A 891 -38.24 -29.02 -50.99
C LYS A 891 -37.10 -30.03 -51.01
N GLN A 892 -36.01 -29.77 -50.29
CA GLN A 892 -34.79 -30.58 -50.28
C GLN A 892 -34.17 -30.73 -51.67
N GLN A 893 -34.30 -29.71 -52.51
CA GLN A 893 -33.71 -29.65 -53.87
C GLN A 893 -32.46 -28.76 -53.87
N THR A 894 -31.47 -29.13 -53.04
CA THR A 894 -30.24 -28.36 -52.76
C THR A 894 -29.56 -27.82 -54.02
N ALA A 895 -29.31 -28.67 -55.03
CA ALA A 895 -28.64 -28.24 -56.27
C ALA A 895 -29.39 -27.12 -57.02
N LEU A 896 -30.73 -27.13 -57.01
CA LEU A 896 -31.52 -26.05 -57.63
C LEU A 896 -31.51 -24.81 -56.76
N GLY A 897 -31.56 -24.95 -55.43
CA GLY A 897 -31.40 -23.83 -54.48
C GLY A 897 -30.08 -23.09 -54.74
N CYS A 898 -28.97 -23.82 -54.71
CA CYS A 898 -27.63 -23.29 -54.95
C CYS A 898 -27.49 -22.58 -56.31
N ILE A 899 -28.11 -23.08 -57.38
CA ILE A 899 -28.10 -22.40 -58.69
C ILE A 899 -28.72 -21.01 -58.61
N PHE A 900 -29.81 -20.84 -57.86
CA PHE A 900 -30.48 -19.54 -57.74
C PHE A 900 -29.72 -18.59 -56.81
N LEU A 901 -29.06 -19.08 -55.77
CA LEU A 901 -28.11 -18.29 -54.95
C LEU A 901 -26.91 -17.81 -55.77
N LEU A 902 -26.29 -18.69 -56.55
CA LEU A 902 -25.21 -18.33 -57.51
C LEU A 902 -25.65 -17.30 -58.55
N PHE A 903 -26.94 -17.30 -58.93
CA PHE A 903 -27.46 -16.22 -59.76
C PHE A 903 -27.61 -14.92 -58.99
N ALA A 904 -28.11 -14.96 -57.75
CA ALA A 904 -28.20 -13.76 -56.92
C ALA A 904 -26.82 -13.13 -56.74
N ASP A 905 -25.81 -13.92 -56.37
CA ASP A 905 -24.40 -13.52 -56.29
C ASP A 905 -23.93 -12.79 -57.56
N LYS A 906 -24.01 -13.45 -58.72
CA LYS A 906 -23.63 -12.86 -60.03
C LYS A 906 -24.43 -11.63 -60.47
N TYR A 907 -25.55 -11.34 -59.83
CA TYR A 907 -26.37 -10.17 -60.12
C TYR A 907 -26.20 -9.07 -59.06
N SER A 908 -25.25 -9.23 -58.15
CA SER A 908 -24.87 -8.25 -57.13
C SER A 908 -23.36 -8.16 -56.88
N ASP A 909 -22.52 -8.84 -57.67
CA ASP A 909 -21.07 -8.94 -57.48
C ASP A 909 -20.30 -7.68 -57.91
N GLY A 910 -20.98 -6.69 -58.50
CA GLY A 910 -20.36 -5.46 -59.00
C GLY A 910 -19.69 -5.63 -60.36
N GLU A 911 -19.73 -6.83 -60.95
CA GLU A 911 -19.14 -7.12 -62.24
C GLU A 911 -20.05 -6.69 -63.40
N ASN A 912 -19.43 -6.41 -64.54
CA ASN A 912 -20.17 -5.89 -65.70
C ASN A 912 -20.89 -6.99 -66.51
N TRP A 913 -20.73 -8.27 -66.18
CA TRP A 913 -21.37 -9.37 -66.90
C TRP A 913 -21.58 -10.66 -66.06
N PRO A 914 -22.83 -11.12 -65.85
CA PRO A 914 -24.07 -10.46 -66.28
C PRO A 914 -24.25 -9.12 -65.55
N LYS A 915 -25.08 -8.21 -66.08
CA LYS A 915 -25.28 -6.91 -65.41
C LYS A 915 -26.02 -7.11 -64.11
N ASP A 916 -25.51 -6.51 -63.04
CA ASP A 916 -26.18 -6.46 -61.74
C ASP A 916 -27.64 -6.04 -61.85
N LEU A 917 -28.47 -6.70 -61.05
CA LEU A 917 -29.88 -6.33 -60.86
C LEU A 917 -30.04 -5.30 -59.77
N ILE A 918 -29.10 -5.20 -58.82
CA ILE A 918 -29.15 -4.29 -57.67
C ILE A 918 -27.89 -3.42 -57.56
N THR A 919 -28.00 -2.26 -56.93
CA THR A 919 -26.91 -1.29 -56.73
C THR A 919 -27.23 -0.38 -55.54
N GLY A 920 -26.20 0.19 -54.93
CA GLY A 920 -26.31 1.03 -53.74
C GLY A 920 -25.10 0.85 -52.85
N GLU A 921 -25.04 1.61 -51.75
CA GLU A 921 -23.90 1.60 -50.83
C GLU A 921 -23.74 0.27 -50.09
N LYS A 922 -24.84 -0.46 -49.83
CA LYS A 922 -24.83 -1.77 -49.17
C LYS A 922 -24.94 -2.97 -50.12
N THR A 923 -24.71 -2.78 -51.43
CA THR A 923 -24.75 -3.92 -52.39
C THR A 923 -23.62 -4.92 -52.15
N ALA A 924 -22.41 -4.44 -51.82
CA ALA A 924 -21.28 -5.30 -51.50
C ALA A 924 -21.55 -6.16 -50.25
N LEU A 925 -22.10 -5.54 -49.19
CA LEU A 925 -22.55 -6.25 -47.99
C LEU A 925 -23.55 -7.36 -48.32
N LEU A 926 -24.60 -7.04 -49.08
CA LEU A 926 -25.60 -8.05 -49.46
C LEU A 926 -25.00 -9.19 -50.31
N ASN A 927 -24.06 -8.89 -51.21
CA ASN A 927 -23.36 -9.92 -51.97
C ASN A 927 -22.51 -10.82 -51.07
N GLN A 928 -21.78 -10.25 -50.11
CA GLN A 928 -21.02 -11.01 -49.12
C GLN A 928 -21.95 -11.95 -48.31
N GLN A 929 -23.10 -11.47 -47.85
CA GLN A 929 -24.08 -12.29 -47.13
C GLN A 929 -24.69 -13.39 -48.02
N ILE A 930 -24.85 -13.15 -49.34
CA ILE A 930 -25.25 -14.21 -50.29
C ILE A 930 -24.21 -15.33 -50.33
N LEU A 931 -22.91 -14.99 -50.28
CA LEU A 931 -21.84 -15.97 -50.26
C LEU A 931 -21.81 -16.74 -48.93
N THR A 932 -21.95 -16.05 -47.80
CA THR A 932 -22.05 -16.68 -46.47
C THR A 932 -23.19 -17.70 -46.42
N VAL A 933 -24.41 -17.30 -46.82
CA VAL A 933 -25.56 -18.22 -46.87
C VAL A 933 -25.35 -19.34 -47.91
N SER A 934 -24.72 -19.05 -49.05
CA SER A 934 -24.37 -20.07 -50.04
C SER A 934 -23.47 -21.16 -49.45
N ASP A 935 -22.49 -20.75 -48.65
CA ASP A 935 -21.57 -21.66 -47.97
C ASP A 935 -22.29 -22.47 -46.88
N ALA A 936 -23.09 -21.82 -46.03
CA ALA A 936 -23.91 -22.46 -44.99
C ALA A 936 -24.89 -23.49 -45.56
N MET A 937 -25.45 -23.22 -46.74
CA MET A 937 -26.38 -24.12 -47.45
C MET A 937 -25.67 -25.24 -48.23
N GLY A 938 -24.34 -25.32 -48.18
CA GLY A 938 -23.53 -26.38 -48.79
C GLY A 938 -23.41 -26.29 -50.31
N CYS A 939 -23.38 -25.07 -50.86
CA CYS A 939 -23.36 -24.84 -52.31
C CYS A 939 -21.97 -24.91 -52.97
N ASN A 940 -20.92 -25.20 -52.20
CA ASN A 940 -19.51 -25.26 -52.63
C ASN A 940 -19.11 -26.55 -53.40
N GLY A 941 -20.05 -27.20 -54.11
CA GLY A 941 -19.87 -28.50 -54.77
C GLY A 941 -20.21 -28.53 -56.26
#